data_AF-A0A821TX93-F1
#
_entry.id   AF-A0A821TX93-F1
#
_cell.length_a   1.000
_cell.length_b   1.000
_cell.length_c   1.000
_cell.angle_alpha   90.00
_cell.angle_beta   90.00
_cell.angle_gamma   90.00
#
_symmetry.space_group_name_H-M   'P 1'
#
loop_
_entity.id
_entity.type
_entity.pdbx_description
1 polymer ?
#
loop_
_entity_poly.entity_id
_entity_poly.type
_entity_poly.pdbx_seq_one_letter_code
_entity_poly.pdbx_strand_id
1 'polypeptide(L)'
;MQLPYCFHGPNSAIMSIDDLEIAYWTHAYYFGNIDISEGRAEDKVELVTTCCKFLSYFCRTSRHNQRAMFEHLSYLLENSSMLLSRPSLRGSAPLDVASASVMDNNELALALRESHLEKIASYLSRCGTTRNEELFLQGYHDIGWDPVDGERFLDFLKFCVWVNGDTVEENADLVVRLLIRRPDCLGPALRGEGGGLLKAIREGIAQSLYIARRQNPDDPVIQAAYQEIIDDESMHNLNEEYDRLQVRLPYEDDEEYIDLGAAELSFYAILVELLGRCAPSEETIKMGKPNAIRAKSILKSLVSMHDLEGVLGLKFLLPNENSMPPGLQPAHKMSIILFLERVYGIPDQETFFRLIEDAFLPDIRSATILDMAAIAESDMALALNRYLCTSVLPLMTAHSHYFDDCDHRSSLLESILHTVYRLSKCRSLTKNQLGTICDFLLAFANQLKPSMMTPLLKKLVHDVPALTDQTIVPLRMLTQWYERCSRYYGLAATEEEKRLTMMLFQKIFDALASRAYDPELFGKALPCLSAIGSALSPDYSYSINQEDSLDHEREKVEMSRSYEPNPVDTTSVVLSAELDEFVKAYAESVHDQWAYAKIEQGWAYGEQINDKYRQHPNLKSYKLLDRKDTTKLEDPIREALKSIEKLQFRLEKTDAGMTRIATKPVQRKKQKDKSAPDYTPKAMDFTSVTINREMQ
;
A
#
# COMPACT_ATOMS: atom_id res chain seq x y z
N MET A 1 -46.92 5.62 9.10
CA MET A 1 -48.11 6.18 8.42
C MET A 1 -48.16 5.63 7.00
N GLN A 2 -49.32 5.14 6.55
CA GLN A 2 -49.52 4.58 5.21
C GLN A 2 -49.36 5.67 4.13
N LEU A 3 -48.44 5.46 3.18
CA LEU A 3 -48.34 6.24 1.94
C LEU A 3 -49.49 5.84 1.00
N PRO A 4 -50.27 6.78 0.43
CA PRO A 4 -51.29 6.43 -0.54
C PRO A 4 -50.66 6.22 -1.92
N TYR A 5 -51.00 5.09 -2.52
CA TYR A 5 -50.88 4.79 -3.93
C TYR A 5 -51.44 5.94 -4.78
N CYS A 6 -50.60 6.62 -5.56
CA CYS A 6 -51.02 7.49 -6.66
C CYS A 6 -49.98 7.46 -7.77
N PHE A 7 -49.93 6.38 -8.54
CA PHE A 7 -49.30 6.35 -9.86
C PHE A 7 -50.16 5.48 -10.77
N HIS A 8 -50.92 6.07 -11.69
CA HIS A 8 -51.32 5.49 -12.98
C HIS A 8 -51.95 6.57 -13.86
N GLY A 9 -51.22 7.00 -14.89
CA GLY A 9 -51.70 7.90 -15.94
C GLY A 9 -50.56 8.33 -16.86
N PRO A 10 -50.61 8.08 -18.18
CA PRO A 10 -49.44 8.23 -19.05
C PRO A 10 -49.17 9.68 -19.53
N ASN A 11 -49.80 10.72 -18.98
CA ASN A 11 -49.65 12.08 -19.53
C ASN A 11 -49.94 13.27 -18.58
N SER A 12 -49.72 13.14 -17.27
CA SER A 12 -49.88 14.29 -16.37
C SER A 12 -49.05 14.15 -15.09
N ALA A 13 -47.86 14.72 -15.08
CA ALA A 13 -47.12 15.03 -13.84
C ALA A 13 -46.21 16.24 -14.07
N ILE A 14 -46.80 17.37 -14.50
CA ILE A 14 -46.28 18.68 -14.13
C ILE A 14 -46.96 18.99 -12.79
N MET A 15 -46.39 18.47 -11.70
CA MET A 15 -46.54 19.15 -10.42
C MET A 15 -45.52 20.27 -10.46
N SER A 16 -46.01 21.51 -10.37
CA SER A 16 -45.17 22.68 -10.22
C SER A 16 -44.22 22.44 -9.05
N ILE A 17 -42.95 22.39 -9.41
CA ILE A 17 -41.76 22.43 -8.56
C ILE A 17 -41.67 23.74 -7.75
N ASP A 18 -42.65 24.65 -7.91
CA ASP A 18 -42.78 25.91 -7.16
C ASP A 18 -43.01 25.72 -5.66
N ASP A 19 -43.38 24.52 -5.20
CA ASP A 19 -43.57 24.16 -3.79
C ASP A 19 -42.56 23.11 -3.31
N LEU A 20 -41.28 23.22 -3.68
CA LEU A 20 -40.23 22.40 -3.07
C LEU A 20 -40.14 22.74 -1.57
N GLU A 21 -40.86 21.96 -0.76
CA GLU A 21 -40.93 21.94 0.71
C GLU A 21 -39.59 22.21 1.41
N ILE A 22 -38.45 21.96 0.77
CA ILE A 22 -37.12 22.30 1.29
C ILE A 22 -36.97 23.81 1.53
N ALA A 23 -37.47 24.69 0.65
CA ALA A 23 -37.45 26.15 0.88
C ALA A 23 -38.25 26.55 2.13
N TYR A 24 -39.41 25.96 2.34
CA TYR A 24 -40.27 26.22 3.49
C TYR A 24 -39.66 25.66 4.80
N TRP A 25 -39.08 24.46 4.76
CA TRP A 25 -38.56 23.78 5.95
C TRP A 25 -37.14 24.23 6.35
N THR A 26 -36.29 24.63 5.40
CA THR A 26 -34.97 25.20 5.71
C THR A 26 -35.10 26.62 6.28
N HIS A 27 -36.07 27.39 5.76
CA HIS A 27 -36.46 28.68 6.33
C HIS A 27 -37.08 28.53 7.73
N ALA A 28 -37.86 27.47 7.98
CA ALA A 28 -38.40 27.14 9.31
C ALA A 28 -37.35 26.62 10.33
N TYR A 29 -36.22 26.09 9.86
CA TYR A 29 -35.11 25.67 10.71
C TYR A 29 -34.30 26.88 11.22
N TYR A 30 -34.14 27.93 10.40
CA TYR A 30 -33.34 29.13 10.73
C TYR A 30 -34.14 30.31 11.31
N PHE A 31 -35.38 30.51 10.86
CA PHE A 31 -36.23 31.62 11.31
C PHE A 31 -37.47 31.02 11.97
N GLY A 32 -37.48 31.00 13.31
CA GLY A 32 -38.49 30.35 14.17
C GLY A 32 -39.92 30.88 14.03
N ASN A 33 -40.52 30.75 12.85
CA ASN A 33 -41.90 31.12 12.52
C ASN A 33 -42.68 29.93 11.94
N ILE A 34 -42.57 28.78 12.60
CA ILE A 34 -43.71 27.86 12.66
C ILE A 34 -44.04 27.72 14.14
N ASP A 35 -45.27 28.06 14.52
CA ASP A 35 -45.85 27.72 15.81
C ASP A 35 -45.83 26.18 15.94
N ILE A 36 -44.81 25.65 16.63
CA ILE A 36 -44.60 24.21 16.87
C ILE A 36 -44.45 24.02 18.36
N SER A 37 -45.56 23.74 19.04
CA SER A 37 -45.55 23.43 20.46
C SER A 37 -45.09 22.00 20.80
N GLU A 38 -44.85 21.08 19.84
CA GLU A 38 -44.61 19.65 20.17
C GLU A 38 -43.76 18.83 19.15
N GLY A 39 -42.54 19.24 18.79
CA GLY A 39 -41.63 18.37 17.98
C GLY A 39 -40.16 18.47 18.40
N ARG A 40 -39.45 17.34 18.55
CA ARG A 40 -38.04 17.33 18.97
C ARG A 40 -37.13 17.71 17.78
N ALA A 41 -35.97 18.31 18.05
CA ALA A 41 -35.02 18.71 17.01
C ALA A 41 -34.53 17.52 16.15
N GLU A 42 -34.53 16.32 16.73
CA GLU A 42 -34.22 15.04 16.07
C GLU A 42 -35.20 14.74 14.91
N ASP A 43 -36.51 14.95 15.13
CA ASP A 43 -37.55 14.71 14.12
C ASP A 43 -37.34 15.58 12.86
N LYS A 44 -36.77 16.78 13.03
CA LYS A 44 -36.47 17.70 11.92
C LYS A 44 -35.27 17.24 11.09
N VAL A 45 -34.22 16.73 11.74
CA VAL A 45 -33.04 16.21 11.03
C VAL A 45 -33.37 14.94 10.27
N GLU A 46 -34.16 14.05 10.86
CA GLU A 46 -34.64 12.83 10.19
C GLU A 46 -35.46 13.16 8.94
N LEU A 47 -36.33 14.17 9.01
CA LEU A 47 -37.09 14.63 7.85
C LEU A 47 -36.16 15.15 6.74
N VAL A 48 -35.23 16.05 7.06
CA VAL A 48 -34.29 16.64 6.07
C VAL A 48 -33.46 15.55 5.40
N THR A 49 -32.92 14.62 6.17
CA THR A 49 -32.08 13.53 5.65
C THR A 49 -32.87 12.58 4.76
N THR A 50 -34.12 12.26 5.14
CA THR A 50 -35.03 11.45 4.32
C THR A 50 -35.38 12.13 3.00
N CYS A 51 -35.67 13.43 3.02
CA CYS A 51 -35.92 14.22 1.82
C CYS A 51 -34.67 14.26 0.91
N CYS A 52 -33.48 14.49 1.46
CA CYS A 52 -32.24 14.53 0.67
C CYS A 52 -31.90 13.17 0.05
N LYS A 53 -32.12 12.06 0.76
CA LYS A 53 -31.98 10.70 0.20
C LYS A 53 -32.96 10.49 -0.96
N PHE A 54 -34.23 10.86 -0.78
CA PHE A 54 -35.23 10.75 -1.83
C PHE A 54 -34.88 11.58 -3.07
N LEU A 55 -34.45 12.84 -2.90
CA LEU A 55 -34.10 13.69 -4.03
C LEU A 55 -32.82 13.24 -4.75
N SER A 56 -31.82 12.73 -4.00
CA SER A 56 -30.62 12.13 -4.58
C SER A 56 -30.97 10.90 -5.43
N TYR A 57 -31.92 10.07 -4.96
CA TYR A 57 -32.46 8.97 -5.74
C TYR A 57 -33.27 9.47 -6.95
N PHE A 58 -34.11 10.50 -6.78
CA PHE A 58 -34.91 11.10 -7.84
C PHE A 58 -34.03 11.60 -9.00
N CYS A 59 -32.88 12.23 -8.70
CA CYS A 59 -31.90 12.64 -9.72
C CYS A 59 -31.39 11.46 -10.56
N ARG A 60 -31.23 10.27 -9.96
CA ARG A 60 -30.72 9.07 -10.64
C ARG A 60 -31.77 8.36 -11.52
N THR A 61 -33.05 8.64 -11.33
CA THR A 61 -34.14 7.96 -12.06
C THR A 61 -34.25 8.39 -13.52
N SER A 62 -33.89 9.64 -13.85
CA SER A 62 -33.83 10.10 -15.24
C SER A 62 -33.00 11.37 -15.39
N ARG A 63 -32.42 11.59 -16.58
CA ARG A 63 -31.72 12.86 -16.91
C ARG A 63 -32.64 14.08 -16.86
N HIS A 64 -33.94 13.90 -17.12
CA HIS A 64 -34.92 14.98 -17.01
C HIS A 64 -35.10 15.43 -15.56
N ASN A 65 -35.24 14.48 -14.64
CA ASN A 65 -35.35 14.73 -13.21
C ASN A 65 -34.07 15.37 -12.65
N GLN A 66 -32.91 14.88 -13.09
CA GLN A 66 -31.62 15.48 -12.75
C GLN A 66 -31.54 16.95 -13.18
N ARG A 67 -31.96 17.26 -14.42
CA ARG A 67 -32.00 18.64 -14.93
C ARG A 67 -32.97 19.52 -14.15
N ALA A 68 -34.17 19.02 -13.82
CA ALA A 68 -35.12 19.75 -13.00
C ALA A 68 -34.52 20.09 -11.63
N MET A 69 -33.81 19.15 -11.00
CA MET A 69 -33.12 19.43 -9.73
C MET A 69 -31.96 20.42 -9.90
N PHE A 70 -31.24 20.38 -11.01
CA PHE A 70 -30.14 21.32 -11.31
C PHE A 70 -30.63 22.78 -11.41
N GLU A 71 -31.87 23.03 -11.82
CA GLU A 71 -32.46 24.39 -11.83
C GLU A 71 -32.52 25.01 -10.42
N HIS A 72 -32.53 24.18 -9.37
CA HIS A 72 -32.50 24.60 -7.95
C HIS A 72 -31.10 24.54 -7.33
N LEU A 73 -30.05 24.30 -8.11
CA LEU A 73 -28.70 24.11 -7.61
C LEU A 73 -28.23 25.28 -6.74
N SER A 74 -28.52 26.54 -7.11
CA SER A 74 -28.11 27.71 -6.31
C SER A 74 -28.68 27.66 -4.89
N TYR A 75 -29.94 27.27 -4.74
CA TYR A 75 -30.59 27.14 -3.44
C TYR A 75 -29.99 25.98 -2.61
N LEU A 76 -29.70 24.85 -3.24
CA LEU A 76 -29.03 23.72 -2.58
C LEU A 76 -27.63 24.11 -2.09
N LEU A 77 -26.89 24.89 -2.88
CA LEU A 77 -25.55 25.38 -2.52
C LEU A 77 -25.58 26.48 -1.45
N GLU A 78 -26.68 27.21 -1.26
CA GLU A 78 -26.80 28.13 -0.14
C GLU A 78 -26.85 27.38 1.20
N ASN A 79 -27.45 26.19 1.21
CA ASN A 79 -27.68 25.36 2.39
C ASN A 79 -26.72 24.16 2.48
N SER A 80 -25.62 24.16 1.72
CA SER A 80 -24.75 22.99 1.57
C SER A 80 -23.89 22.66 2.77
N SER A 81 -23.74 23.56 3.75
CA SER A 81 -22.97 23.32 4.98
C SER A 81 -23.77 22.58 6.06
N MET A 82 -25.02 22.20 5.78
CA MET A 82 -25.86 21.50 6.75
C MET A 82 -25.46 20.03 6.85
N LEU A 83 -25.36 19.53 8.09
CA LEU A 83 -25.23 18.10 8.42
C LEU A 83 -23.96 17.43 7.89
N LEU A 84 -22.90 18.19 7.57
CA LEU A 84 -21.66 17.66 7.00
C LEU A 84 -20.74 16.99 8.03
N SER A 85 -20.75 17.51 9.26
CA SER A 85 -20.03 17.04 10.45
C SER A 85 -20.51 15.70 11.02
N ARG A 86 -21.54 15.07 10.43
CA ARG A 86 -22.14 13.81 10.91
C ARG A 86 -21.91 12.68 9.90
N PRO A 87 -20.97 11.75 10.16
CA PRO A 87 -20.61 10.68 9.22
C PRO A 87 -21.79 9.80 8.80
N SER A 88 -22.68 9.47 9.74
CA SER A 88 -23.91 8.69 9.52
C SER A 88 -24.87 9.31 8.50
N LEU A 89 -24.76 10.63 8.27
CA LEU A 89 -25.61 11.38 7.34
C LEU A 89 -24.98 11.58 5.96
N ARG A 90 -23.81 10.99 5.69
CA ARG A 90 -23.17 11.03 4.37
C ARG A 90 -24.13 10.52 3.28
N GLY A 91 -24.28 11.27 2.19
CA GLY A 91 -25.25 10.97 1.13
C GLY A 91 -26.67 11.47 1.40
N SER A 92 -26.88 12.20 2.50
CA SER A 92 -28.20 12.66 2.98
C SER A 92 -28.24 14.14 3.33
N ALA A 93 -27.26 14.92 2.86
CA ALA A 93 -27.20 16.37 3.04
C ALA A 93 -27.63 17.12 1.76
N PRO A 94 -27.99 18.41 1.85
CA PRO A 94 -28.28 19.24 0.67
C PRO A 94 -27.13 19.27 -0.35
N LEU A 95 -25.87 19.20 0.11
CA LEU A 95 -24.70 19.10 -0.76
C LEU A 95 -24.68 17.80 -1.58
N ASP A 96 -25.19 16.68 -1.02
CA ASP A 96 -25.27 15.41 -1.73
C ASP A 96 -26.31 15.46 -2.86
N VAL A 97 -27.43 16.15 -2.62
CA VAL A 97 -28.44 16.41 -3.67
C VAL A 97 -27.86 17.31 -4.76
N ALA A 98 -27.09 18.34 -4.37
CA ALA A 98 -26.38 19.19 -5.31
C ALA A 98 -25.41 18.37 -6.17
N SER A 99 -24.60 17.50 -5.56
CA SER A 99 -23.72 16.57 -6.27
C SER A 99 -24.51 15.67 -7.23
N ALA A 100 -25.59 15.04 -6.77
CA ALA A 100 -26.42 14.15 -7.57
C ALA A 100 -27.07 14.86 -8.77
N SER A 101 -27.35 16.16 -8.67
CA SER A 101 -27.92 16.98 -9.74
C SER A 101 -26.93 17.27 -10.89
N VAL A 102 -25.61 17.08 -10.68
CA VAL A 102 -24.56 17.35 -11.68
C VAL A 102 -23.83 16.08 -12.14
N MET A 103 -23.69 15.11 -11.24
CA MET A 103 -22.86 13.91 -11.42
C MET A 103 -23.18 13.15 -12.71
N ASP A 104 -22.13 12.67 -13.40
CA ASP A 104 -22.19 11.87 -14.63
C ASP A 104 -22.94 12.52 -15.81
N ASN A 105 -23.12 13.85 -15.79
CA ASN A 105 -23.85 14.59 -16.83
C ASN A 105 -23.03 15.74 -17.43
N ASN A 106 -22.51 15.51 -18.64
CA ASN A 106 -21.66 16.48 -19.35
C ASN A 106 -22.41 17.81 -19.65
N GLU A 107 -23.71 17.74 -19.98
CA GLU A 107 -24.49 18.95 -20.32
C GLU A 107 -24.68 19.85 -19.10
N LEU A 108 -24.97 19.26 -17.94
CA LEU A 108 -25.18 20.01 -16.70
C LEU A 108 -23.86 20.51 -16.12
N ALA A 109 -22.78 19.74 -16.24
CA ALA A 109 -21.45 20.20 -15.86
C ALA A 109 -21.04 21.45 -16.67
N LEU A 110 -21.29 21.48 -17.98
CA LEU A 110 -21.04 22.67 -18.81
C LEU A 110 -22.01 23.83 -18.54
N ALA A 111 -23.19 23.55 -17.97
CA ALA A 111 -24.16 24.58 -17.58
C ALA A 111 -23.86 25.22 -16.22
N LEU A 112 -22.81 24.76 -15.51
CA LEU A 112 -22.40 25.36 -14.24
C LEU A 112 -21.97 26.82 -14.42
N ARG A 113 -22.37 27.65 -13.46
CA ARG A 113 -22.01 29.08 -13.43
C ARG A 113 -20.86 29.30 -12.46
N GLU A 114 -20.06 30.33 -12.72
CA GLU A 114 -18.96 30.74 -11.83
C GLU A 114 -19.43 30.99 -10.40
N SER A 115 -20.63 31.57 -10.23
CA SER A 115 -21.23 31.81 -8.92
C SER A 115 -21.48 30.53 -8.11
N HIS A 116 -21.75 29.39 -8.76
CA HIS A 116 -21.95 28.11 -8.07
C HIS A 116 -20.63 27.61 -7.47
N LEU A 117 -19.56 27.62 -8.26
CA LEU A 117 -18.24 27.16 -7.83
C LEU A 117 -17.59 28.13 -6.84
N GLU A 118 -17.79 29.44 -7.03
CA GLU A 118 -17.30 30.46 -6.11
C GLU A 118 -17.90 30.34 -4.71
N LYS A 119 -19.19 29.97 -4.62
CA LYS A 119 -19.89 29.71 -3.36
C LYS A 119 -19.24 28.55 -2.61
N ILE A 120 -19.01 27.42 -3.27
CA ILE A 120 -18.32 26.27 -2.66
C ILE A 120 -16.89 26.61 -2.27
N ALA A 121 -16.15 27.31 -3.12
CA ALA A 121 -14.80 27.76 -2.78
C ALA A 121 -14.80 28.71 -1.55
N SER A 122 -15.85 29.51 -1.34
CA SER A 122 -15.96 30.36 -0.16
C SER A 122 -16.19 29.55 1.13
N TYR A 123 -16.96 28.47 1.07
CA TYR A 123 -17.14 27.56 2.21
C TYR A 123 -15.87 26.77 2.49
N LEU A 124 -15.23 26.23 1.46
CA LEU A 124 -13.95 25.54 1.59
C LEU A 124 -12.84 26.45 2.17
N SER A 125 -12.80 27.73 1.78
CA SER A 125 -11.87 28.72 2.34
C SER A 125 -12.11 28.96 3.84
N ARG A 126 -13.37 28.90 4.30
CA ARG A 126 -13.69 28.99 5.73
C ARG A 126 -13.20 27.75 6.46
N CYS A 127 -13.43 26.55 5.92
CA CYS A 127 -12.92 25.30 6.50
C CYS A 127 -11.40 25.36 6.73
N GLY A 128 -10.62 25.96 5.83
CA GLY A 128 -9.17 26.11 6.01
C GLY A 128 -8.70 27.14 7.05
N THR A 129 -9.61 27.96 7.62
CA THR A 129 -9.26 29.07 8.53
C THR A 129 -10.01 29.04 9.86
N THR A 130 -11.10 28.27 9.95
CA THR A 130 -11.93 28.18 11.13
C THR A 130 -12.02 26.75 11.61
N ARG A 131 -11.98 26.56 12.93
CA ARG A 131 -12.29 25.28 13.57
C ARG A 131 -13.75 24.86 13.34
N ASN A 132 -14.00 23.56 13.40
CA ASN A 132 -15.36 23.03 13.44
C ASN A 132 -15.97 23.22 14.84
N GLU A 133 -16.96 24.10 14.97
CA GLU A 133 -17.59 24.40 16.27
C GLU A 133 -18.38 23.23 16.83
N GLU A 134 -19.00 22.42 15.97
CA GLU A 134 -19.81 21.27 16.38
C GLU A 134 -18.93 20.17 16.98
N LEU A 135 -17.84 19.81 16.31
CA LEU A 135 -16.88 18.83 16.83
C LEU A 135 -16.22 19.34 18.12
N PHE A 136 -15.87 20.63 18.18
CA PHE A 136 -15.30 21.21 19.41
C PHE A 136 -16.27 21.09 20.60
N LEU A 137 -17.57 21.33 20.38
CA LEU A 137 -18.59 21.15 21.41
C LEU A 137 -18.80 19.69 21.81
N GLN A 138 -18.61 18.74 20.89
CA GLN A 138 -18.62 17.30 21.16
C GLN A 138 -17.36 16.80 21.89
N GLY A 139 -16.35 17.66 22.09
CA GLY A 139 -15.14 17.35 22.85
C GLY A 139 -13.94 16.95 22.00
N TYR A 140 -14.02 17.06 20.68
CA TYR A 140 -12.86 16.91 19.80
C TYR A 140 -11.85 18.04 20.03
N HIS A 141 -10.57 17.72 19.80
CA HIS A 141 -9.49 18.70 19.95
C HIS A 141 -9.51 19.72 18.79
N ASP A 142 -9.11 20.94 19.10
CA ASP A 142 -9.11 22.04 18.14
C ASP A 142 -7.82 22.01 17.31
N ILE A 143 -7.93 21.62 16.03
CA ILE A 143 -6.82 21.66 15.07
C ILE A 143 -6.74 23.00 14.31
N GLY A 144 -7.67 23.93 14.54
CA GLY A 144 -7.67 25.27 13.92
C GLY A 144 -8.18 25.33 12.47
N TRP A 145 -8.64 24.22 11.92
CA TRP A 145 -9.27 24.11 10.60
C TRP A 145 -10.23 22.91 10.56
N ASP A 146 -10.96 22.73 9.46
CA ASP A 146 -12.00 21.71 9.32
C ASP A 146 -11.78 20.82 8.08
N PRO A 147 -11.10 19.66 8.23
CA PRO A 147 -10.95 18.68 7.17
C PRO A 147 -12.24 17.92 6.88
N VAL A 148 -13.17 17.81 7.84
CA VAL A 148 -14.38 16.97 7.74
C VAL A 148 -15.38 17.59 6.77
N ASP A 149 -15.71 18.87 6.95
CA ASP A 149 -16.57 19.57 5.98
C ASP A 149 -15.81 19.83 4.67
N GLY A 150 -14.50 20.13 4.78
CA GLY A 150 -13.62 20.42 3.66
C GLY A 150 -13.59 19.30 2.62
N GLU A 151 -13.48 18.03 3.05
CA GLU A 151 -13.46 16.89 2.12
C GLU A 151 -14.74 16.79 1.29
N ARG A 152 -15.90 17.16 1.87
CA ARG A 152 -17.21 17.07 1.22
C ARG A 152 -17.35 18.13 0.12
N PHE A 153 -16.86 19.34 0.37
CA PHE A 153 -16.84 20.40 -0.64
C PHE A 153 -15.89 20.07 -1.80
N LEU A 154 -14.73 19.48 -1.51
CA LEU A 154 -13.79 19.03 -2.54
C LEU A 154 -14.40 17.91 -3.40
N ASP A 155 -15.14 16.98 -2.80
CA ASP A 155 -15.81 15.89 -3.53
C ASP A 155 -16.90 16.43 -4.47
N PHE A 156 -17.65 17.46 -4.07
CA PHE A 156 -18.58 18.16 -4.98
C PHE A 156 -17.83 18.79 -6.18
N LEU A 157 -16.72 19.48 -5.93
CA LEU A 157 -15.92 20.07 -7.01
C LEU A 157 -15.38 18.99 -7.96
N LYS A 158 -15.05 17.81 -7.45
CA LYS A 158 -14.61 16.66 -8.26
C LYS A 158 -15.66 16.26 -9.28
N PHE A 159 -16.94 16.18 -8.89
CA PHE A 159 -18.04 15.88 -9.82
C PHE A 159 -18.27 17.00 -10.86
N CYS A 160 -17.89 18.25 -10.54
CA CYS A 160 -18.02 19.37 -11.47
C CYS A 160 -16.92 19.36 -12.55
N VAL A 161 -15.72 18.87 -12.24
CA VAL A 161 -14.56 18.92 -13.15
C VAL A 161 -14.32 17.62 -13.90
N TRP A 162 -14.88 16.50 -13.45
CA TRP A 162 -14.63 15.19 -14.04
C TRP A 162 -15.92 14.42 -14.27
N VAL A 163 -16.19 14.10 -15.53
CA VAL A 163 -17.44 13.44 -15.93
C VAL A 163 -17.14 12.36 -16.96
N ASN A 164 -17.66 11.14 -16.73
CA ASN A 164 -17.54 10.00 -17.65
C ASN A 164 -16.09 9.64 -18.08
N GLY A 165 -15.08 9.95 -17.27
CA GLY A 165 -13.67 9.66 -17.56
C GLY A 165 -12.89 10.81 -18.21
N ASP A 166 -13.54 11.96 -18.43
CA ASP A 166 -12.91 13.13 -19.05
C ASP A 166 -12.97 14.37 -18.16
N THR A 167 -11.97 15.23 -18.32
CA THR A 167 -11.89 16.53 -17.66
C THR A 167 -12.78 17.55 -18.37
N VAL A 168 -13.64 18.25 -17.62
CA VAL A 168 -14.38 19.43 -18.10
C VAL A 168 -13.47 20.65 -17.97
N GLU A 169 -12.72 20.96 -19.02
CA GLU A 169 -11.63 21.95 -19.03
C GLU A 169 -12.05 23.35 -18.55
N GLU A 170 -13.26 23.82 -18.90
CA GLU A 170 -13.76 25.14 -18.46
C GLU A 170 -13.96 25.21 -16.94
N ASN A 171 -14.52 24.15 -16.36
CA ASN A 171 -14.70 24.03 -14.92
C ASN A 171 -13.37 23.82 -14.21
N ALA A 172 -12.48 22.99 -14.76
CA ALA A 172 -11.16 22.74 -14.21
C ALA A 172 -10.31 24.01 -14.12
N ASP A 173 -10.25 24.82 -15.19
CA ASP A 173 -9.54 26.10 -15.20
C ASP A 173 -10.12 27.06 -14.15
N LEU A 174 -11.45 27.14 -14.04
CA LEU A 174 -12.09 27.99 -13.05
C LEU A 174 -11.81 27.52 -11.62
N VAL A 175 -11.93 26.21 -11.33
CA VAL A 175 -11.65 25.64 -10.01
C VAL A 175 -10.20 25.93 -9.61
N VAL A 176 -9.23 25.66 -10.49
CA VAL A 176 -7.82 25.96 -10.22
C VAL A 176 -7.64 27.45 -9.93
N ARG A 177 -8.27 28.34 -10.72
CA ARG A 177 -8.21 29.80 -10.48
C ARG A 177 -8.82 30.23 -9.15
N LEU A 178 -9.93 29.60 -8.73
CA LEU A 178 -10.57 29.90 -7.44
C LEU A 178 -9.68 29.46 -6.27
N LEU A 179 -9.13 28.24 -6.34
CA LEU A 179 -8.27 27.69 -5.28
C LEU A 179 -6.98 28.50 -5.10
N ILE A 180 -6.32 28.92 -6.18
CA ILE A 180 -5.09 29.74 -6.05
C ILE A 180 -5.37 31.17 -5.58
N ARG A 181 -6.56 31.71 -5.82
CA ARG A 181 -6.97 33.03 -5.31
C ARG A 181 -7.32 32.99 -3.82
N ARG A 182 -7.66 31.81 -3.30
CA ARG A 182 -8.01 31.56 -1.90
C ARG A 182 -7.16 30.39 -1.39
N PRO A 183 -5.86 30.61 -1.08
CA PRO A 183 -4.94 29.53 -0.73
C PRO A 183 -5.39 28.77 0.52
N ASP A 184 -6.25 29.36 1.36
CA ASP A 184 -6.88 28.68 2.49
C ASP A 184 -7.68 27.43 2.10
N CYS A 185 -8.20 27.36 0.86
CA CYS A 185 -8.89 26.17 0.37
C CYS A 185 -7.98 24.93 0.25
N LEU A 186 -6.65 25.12 0.25
CA LEU A 186 -5.68 24.04 0.07
C LEU A 186 -5.34 23.31 1.39
N GLY A 187 -5.89 23.78 2.51
CA GLY A 187 -5.51 23.32 3.84
C GLY A 187 -4.15 23.88 4.31
N PRO A 188 -3.81 23.72 5.59
CA PRO A 188 -2.62 24.32 6.19
C PRO A 188 -1.29 23.90 5.55
N ALA A 189 -1.18 22.66 5.06
CA ALA A 189 0.09 22.11 4.60
C ALA A 189 0.48 22.55 3.18
N LEU A 190 -0.52 22.86 2.34
CA LEU A 190 -0.30 23.24 0.93
C LEU A 190 -0.47 24.74 0.68
N ARG A 191 -0.80 25.54 1.71
CA ARG A 191 -0.85 27.00 1.62
C ARG A 191 0.45 27.65 2.09
N GLY A 192 1.01 28.58 1.32
CA GLY A 192 2.08 29.49 1.76
C GLY A 192 3.32 28.80 2.31
N GLU A 193 3.60 28.99 3.61
CA GLU A 193 4.74 28.42 4.36
C GLU A 193 4.48 27.00 4.91
N GLY A 194 3.43 26.33 4.42
CA GLY A 194 3.05 24.97 4.84
C GLY A 194 4.18 23.94 4.66
N GLY A 195 4.13 22.88 5.47
CA GLY A 195 5.19 21.86 5.53
C GLY A 195 5.21 20.85 4.39
N GLY A 196 4.33 20.99 3.39
CA GLY A 196 4.22 20.07 2.25
C GLY A 196 3.30 18.88 2.51
N LEU A 197 2.92 18.20 1.42
CA LEU A 197 1.97 17.09 1.46
C LEU A 197 2.50 15.90 2.25
N LEU A 198 3.79 15.55 2.10
CA LEU A 198 4.36 14.39 2.80
C LEU A 198 4.25 14.54 4.31
N LYS A 199 4.56 15.74 4.82
CA LYS A 199 4.48 16.02 6.25
C LYS A 199 3.05 15.88 6.75
N ALA A 200 2.08 16.47 6.05
CA ALA A 200 0.67 16.39 6.43
C ALA A 200 0.13 14.95 6.45
N ILE A 201 0.50 14.14 5.45
CA ILE A 201 0.09 12.73 5.43
C ILE A 201 0.74 11.96 6.60
N ARG A 202 1.99 12.23 6.96
CA ARG A 202 2.63 11.61 8.13
C ARG A 202 1.97 12.04 9.43
N GLU A 203 1.61 13.31 9.57
CA GLU A 203 0.88 13.86 10.73
C GLU A 203 -0.51 13.21 10.86
N GLY A 204 -1.27 13.13 9.78
CA GLY A 204 -2.58 12.46 9.77
C GLY A 204 -2.50 10.97 10.12
N ILE A 205 -1.47 10.25 9.65
CA ILE A 205 -1.24 8.85 10.05
C ILE A 205 -0.90 8.78 11.55
N ALA A 206 0.03 9.61 12.03
CA ALA A 206 0.43 9.62 13.43
C ALA A 206 -0.76 9.90 14.36
N GLN A 207 -1.62 10.84 13.98
CA GLN A 207 -2.83 11.19 14.73
C GLN A 207 -3.84 10.04 14.75
N SER A 208 -4.13 9.43 13.60
CA SER A 208 -5.03 8.27 13.52
C SER A 208 -4.52 7.09 14.35
N LEU A 209 -3.21 6.80 14.29
CA LEU A 209 -2.58 5.77 15.12
C LEU A 209 -2.57 6.11 16.60
N TYR A 210 -2.38 7.38 16.98
CA TYR A 210 -2.47 7.81 18.38
C TYR A 210 -3.86 7.55 18.95
N ILE A 211 -4.90 7.89 18.18
CA ILE A 211 -6.29 7.66 18.55
C ILE A 211 -6.54 6.15 18.73
N ALA A 212 -6.16 5.35 17.74
CA ALA A 212 -6.32 3.90 17.76
C ALA A 212 -5.54 3.23 18.91
N ARG A 213 -4.33 3.71 19.22
CA ARG A 213 -3.52 3.22 20.35
C ARG A 213 -4.19 3.50 21.69
N ARG A 214 -4.90 4.62 21.83
CA ARG A 214 -5.61 4.93 23.09
C ARG A 214 -6.87 4.10 23.26
N GLN A 215 -7.53 3.75 22.16
CA GLN A 215 -8.68 2.85 22.16
C GLN A 215 -8.25 1.41 22.46
N ASN A 216 -7.21 0.94 21.79
CA ASN A 216 -6.68 -0.42 21.91
C ASN A 216 -5.20 -0.40 22.36
N PRO A 217 -4.94 -0.12 23.65
CA PRO A 217 -3.57 0.05 24.16
C PRO A 217 -2.76 -1.24 24.13
N ASP A 218 -3.38 -2.41 24.04
CA ASP A 218 -2.70 -3.71 24.05
C ASP A 218 -2.38 -4.25 22.64
N ASP A 219 -2.76 -3.56 21.56
CA ASP A 219 -2.48 -4.01 20.19
C ASP A 219 -0.99 -3.79 19.83
N PRO A 220 -0.18 -4.86 19.67
CA PRO A 220 1.24 -4.74 19.39
C PRO A 220 1.53 -4.19 17.99
N VAL A 221 0.62 -4.35 17.02
CA VAL A 221 0.78 -3.88 15.65
C VAL A 221 0.60 -2.36 15.60
N ILE A 222 -0.42 -1.83 16.28
CA ILE A 222 -0.65 -0.38 16.39
C ILE A 222 0.48 0.27 17.19
N GLN A 223 0.93 -0.34 18.29
CA GLN A 223 2.06 0.18 19.07
C GLN A 223 3.35 0.27 18.25
N ALA A 224 3.70 -0.80 17.52
CA ALA A 224 4.91 -0.83 16.70
C ALA A 224 4.84 0.20 15.58
N ALA A 225 3.70 0.31 14.89
CA ALA A 225 3.48 1.29 13.83
C ALA A 225 3.56 2.73 14.33
N TYR A 226 2.97 3.02 15.50
CA TYR A 226 3.04 4.34 16.11
C TYR A 226 4.48 4.70 16.50
N GLN A 227 5.23 3.76 17.06
CA GLN A 227 6.63 3.97 17.43
C GLN A 227 7.53 4.21 16.20
N GLU A 228 7.35 3.45 15.12
CA GLU A 228 8.11 3.64 13.85
C GLU A 228 7.93 5.07 13.30
N ILE A 229 6.75 5.68 13.47
CA ILE A 229 6.48 7.04 12.98
C ILE A 229 7.07 8.13 13.89
N ILE A 230 7.07 7.95 15.22
CA ILE A 230 7.56 8.97 16.16
C ILE A 230 9.07 8.96 16.33
N ASP A 231 9.71 7.83 16.06
CA ASP A 231 11.17 7.72 16.06
C ASP A 231 11.82 8.55 14.93
N ASP A 232 11.02 9.06 13.98
CA ASP A 232 11.44 10.11 13.04
C ASP A 232 11.64 11.44 13.81
N GLU A 233 12.87 11.97 13.79
CA GLU A 233 13.24 13.23 14.48
C GLU A 233 12.30 14.40 14.15
N SER A 234 11.68 14.39 12.97
CA SER A 234 10.73 15.42 12.53
C SER A 234 9.38 15.37 13.27
N MET A 235 9.06 14.26 13.94
CA MET A 235 7.75 13.98 14.57
C MET A 235 7.79 14.01 16.10
N HIS A 236 8.97 14.16 16.72
CA HIS A 236 9.16 14.02 18.17
C HIS A 236 8.36 15.05 19.01
N ASN A 237 8.15 16.26 18.49
CA ASN A 237 7.40 17.32 19.18
C ASN A 237 5.89 17.04 19.26
N LEU A 238 5.35 16.26 18.32
CA LEU A 238 3.91 15.94 18.26
C LEU A 238 3.48 15.05 19.42
N ASN A 239 4.35 14.14 19.88
CA ASN A 239 4.04 13.23 20.99
C ASN A 239 3.79 13.99 22.30
N GLU A 240 4.63 14.99 22.61
CA GLU A 240 4.43 15.85 23.78
C GLU A 240 3.17 16.72 23.66
N GLU A 241 2.76 17.07 22.45
CA GLU A 241 1.55 17.87 22.21
C GLU A 241 0.29 17.03 22.39
N TYR A 242 0.24 15.83 21.79
CA TYR A 242 -0.91 14.92 21.91
C TYR A 242 -1.13 14.45 23.36
N ASP A 243 -0.07 14.14 24.12
CA ASP A 243 -0.18 13.75 25.52
C ASP A 243 -0.65 14.90 26.43
N ARG A 244 -0.33 16.16 26.09
CA ARG A 244 -0.81 17.34 26.84
C ARG A 244 -2.30 17.63 26.60
N LEU A 245 -2.82 17.31 25.43
CA LEU A 245 -4.17 17.72 25.00
C LEU A 245 -5.31 16.98 25.70
N GLN A 246 -5.04 15.95 26.53
CA GLN A 246 -6.06 15.16 27.25
C GLN A 246 -7.29 14.84 26.40
N VAL A 247 -7.08 14.46 25.12
CA VAL A 247 -8.17 14.22 24.16
C VAL A 247 -9.19 13.27 24.80
N ARG A 248 -10.41 13.76 25.04
CA ARG A 248 -11.55 12.91 25.37
C ARG A 248 -12.03 12.32 24.06
N LEU A 249 -11.73 11.05 23.85
CA LEU A 249 -12.24 10.32 22.70
C LEU A 249 -13.72 10.00 22.97
N PRO A 250 -14.66 10.36 22.08
CA PRO A 250 -16.01 9.83 22.11
C PRO A 250 -15.98 8.29 22.07
N TYR A 251 -17.03 7.64 22.60
CA TYR A 251 -17.10 6.17 22.60
C TYR A 251 -17.23 5.64 21.17
N GLU A 252 -16.46 4.61 20.79
CA GLU A 252 -16.39 4.07 19.42
C GLU A 252 -17.72 3.52 18.88
N ASP A 253 -18.61 3.06 19.77
CA ASP A 253 -19.95 2.57 19.41
C ASP A 253 -20.90 3.70 18.97
N ASP A 254 -20.43 4.96 19.01
CA ASP A 254 -21.16 6.10 18.48
C ASP A 254 -21.02 6.12 16.95
N GLU A 255 -22.15 6.00 16.24
CA GLU A 255 -22.22 6.12 14.77
C GLU A 255 -21.73 7.50 14.26
N GLU A 256 -21.55 8.46 15.16
CA GLU A 256 -21.02 9.80 14.88
C GLU A 256 -19.53 9.97 15.20
N TYR A 257 -18.85 8.89 15.58
CA TYR A 257 -17.40 8.91 15.83
C TYR A 257 -16.62 9.30 14.57
N ILE A 258 -15.65 10.20 14.73
CA ILE A 258 -14.76 10.70 13.68
C ILE A 258 -13.30 10.52 14.09
N ASP A 259 -12.55 9.81 13.26
CA ASP A 259 -11.09 9.87 13.32
C ASP A 259 -10.61 11.11 12.57
N LEU A 260 -10.17 12.13 13.31
CA LEU A 260 -9.67 13.39 12.74
C LEU A 260 -8.40 13.21 11.91
N GLY A 261 -7.54 12.24 12.24
CA GLY A 261 -6.38 11.92 11.42
C GLY A 261 -6.79 11.31 10.09
N ALA A 262 -7.77 10.40 10.10
CA ALA A 262 -8.34 9.84 8.87
C ALA A 262 -9.05 10.90 8.01
N ALA A 263 -9.73 11.87 8.63
CA ALA A 263 -10.35 13.00 7.93
C ALA A 263 -9.29 13.90 7.26
N GLU A 264 -8.17 14.18 7.93
CA GLU A 264 -7.05 14.93 7.34
C GLU A 264 -6.46 14.20 6.12
N LEU A 265 -6.22 12.89 6.24
CA LEU A 265 -5.74 12.06 5.13
C LEU A 265 -6.70 12.09 3.94
N SER A 266 -8.00 11.99 4.21
CA SER A 266 -9.05 12.00 3.19
C SER A 266 -9.16 13.36 2.51
N PHE A 267 -9.08 14.46 3.28
CA PHE A 267 -9.05 15.82 2.75
C PHE A 267 -7.92 16.01 1.74
N TYR A 268 -6.67 15.71 2.12
CA TYR A 268 -5.53 15.90 1.22
C TYR A 268 -5.54 14.93 0.05
N ALA A 269 -6.00 13.69 0.24
CA ALA A 269 -6.17 12.73 -0.85
C ALA A 269 -7.17 13.26 -1.90
N ILE A 270 -8.36 13.71 -1.49
CA ILE A 270 -9.39 14.23 -2.40
C ILE A 270 -8.94 15.56 -3.04
N LEU A 271 -8.23 16.42 -2.30
CA LEU A 271 -7.66 17.66 -2.86
C LEU A 271 -6.66 17.35 -3.98
N VAL A 272 -5.73 16.42 -3.75
CA VAL A 272 -4.74 16.01 -4.75
C VAL A 272 -5.44 15.30 -5.93
N GLU A 273 -6.45 14.48 -5.67
CA GLU A 273 -7.28 13.86 -6.70
C GLU A 273 -7.96 14.91 -7.59
N LEU A 274 -8.59 15.92 -6.99
CA LEU A 274 -9.24 17.03 -7.67
C LEU A 274 -8.25 17.79 -8.54
N LEU A 275 -7.09 18.16 -7.99
CA LEU A 275 -6.04 18.86 -8.71
C LEU A 275 -5.50 18.03 -9.89
N GLY A 276 -5.39 16.70 -9.73
CA GLY A 276 -4.97 15.78 -10.78
C GLY A 276 -6.00 15.68 -11.91
N ARG A 277 -7.30 15.65 -11.57
CA ARG A 277 -8.41 15.68 -12.52
C ARG A 277 -8.53 17.02 -13.25
N CYS A 278 -8.14 18.12 -12.59
CA CYS A 278 -8.04 19.45 -13.20
C CYS A 278 -6.83 19.61 -14.13
N ALA A 279 -5.87 18.68 -14.12
CA ALA A 279 -4.70 18.79 -14.98
C ALA A 279 -5.10 18.67 -16.46
N PRO A 280 -4.61 19.54 -17.33
CA PRO A 280 -4.97 19.52 -18.76
C PRO A 280 -4.43 18.27 -19.45
N SER A 281 -5.16 17.79 -20.46
CA SER A 281 -4.76 16.60 -21.22
C SER A 281 -3.42 16.77 -21.95
N GLU A 282 -2.69 15.67 -22.14
CA GLU A 282 -1.42 15.69 -22.87
C GLU A 282 -1.55 16.26 -24.29
N GLU A 283 -2.66 15.93 -24.98
CA GLU A 283 -2.95 16.42 -26.33
C GLU A 283 -3.08 17.95 -26.33
N THR A 284 -3.80 18.50 -25.36
CA THR A 284 -3.98 19.95 -25.21
C THR A 284 -2.65 20.67 -24.95
N ILE A 285 -1.74 20.03 -24.21
CA ILE A 285 -0.39 20.53 -23.97
C ILE A 285 0.45 20.47 -25.26
N LYS A 286 0.38 19.36 -26.00
CA LYS A 286 1.08 19.19 -27.30
C LYS A 286 0.64 20.22 -28.34
N MET A 287 -0.62 20.66 -28.29
CA MET A 287 -1.14 21.77 -29.11
C MET A 287 -0.58 23.16 -28.72
N GLY A 288 0.21 23.26 -27.65
CA GLY A 288 0.88 24.51 -27.25
C GLY A 288 -0.05 25.57 -26.64
N LYS A 289 -1.22 25.19 -26.10
CA LYS A 289 -2.14 26.16 -25.50
C LYS A 289 -1.50 26.79 -24.24
N PRO A 290 -1.36 28.13 -24.16
CA PRO A 290 -0.63 28.79 -23.08
C PRO A 290 -1.31 28.60 -21.72
N ASN A 291 -2.64 28.58 -21.67
CA ASN A 291 -3.39 28.36 -20.43
C ASN A 291 -3.14 26.96 -19.86
N ALA A 292 -3.08 25.92 -20.71
CA ALA A 292 -2.81 24.56 -20.28
C ALA A 292 -1.38 24.40 -19.74
N ILE A 293 -0.39 24.99 -20.40
CA ILE A 293 1.00 24.98 -19.93
C ILE A 293 1.11 25.71 -18.59
N ARG A 294 0.45 26.86 -18.45
CA ARG A 294 0.42 27.62 -17.20
C ARG A 294 -0.26 26.83 -16.08
N ALA A 295 -1.42 26.23 -16.33
CA ALA A 295 -2.13 25.41 -15.35
C ALA A 295 -1.25 24.25 -14.85
N LYS A 296 -0.59 23.53 -15.77
CA LYS A 296 0.35 22.46 -15.41
C LYS A 296 1.52 22.96 -14.55
N SER A 297 2.07 24.14 -14.86
CA SER A 297 3.13 24.74 -14.04
C SER A 297 2.65 25.13 -12.64
N ILE A 298 1.41 25.62 -12.51
CA ILE A 298 0.81 25.93 -11.21
C ILE A 298 0.66 24.64 -10.39
N LEU A 299 0.11 23.58 -10.98
CA LEU A 299 -0.07 22.30 -10.29
C LEU A 299 1.26 21.73 -9.78
N LYS A 300 2.33 21.79 -10.59
CA LYS A 300 3.69 21.40 -10.19
C LYS A 300 4.25 22.23 -9.03
N SER A 301 3.84 23.49 -8.90
CA SER A 301 4.28 24.35 -7.80
C SER A 301 3.54 24.11 -6.47
N LEU A 302 2.34 23.52 -6.52
CA LEU A 302 1.54 23.23 -5.34
C LEU A 302 1.95 21.93 -4.65
N VAL A 303 2.26 20.89 -5.42
CA VAL A 303 2.66 19.58 -4.89
C VAL A 303 3.93 19.13 -5.59
N SER A 304 5.00 18.95 -4.81
CA SER A 304 6.32 18.60 -5.33
C SER A 304 6.43 17.11 -5.68
N MET A 305 7.31 16.76 -6.61
CA MET A 305 7.61 15.35 -6.94
C MET A 305 8.12 14.57 -5.71
N HIS A 306 8.94 15.21 -4.88
CA HIS A 306 9.47 14.62 -3.65
C HIS A 306 8.36 14.27 -2.66
N ASP A 307 7.33 15.12 -2.52
CA ASP A 307 6.18 14.81 -1.69
C ASP A 307 5.41 13.59 -2.22
N LEU A 308 5.18 13.51 -3.53
CA LEU A 308 4.46 12.39 -4.14
C LEU A 308 5.21 11.08 -3.93
N GLU A 309 6.51 11.04 -4.25
CA GLU A 309 7.37 9.86 -4.04
C GLU A 309 7.40 9.47 -2.56
N GLY A 310 7.55 10.44 -1.66
CA GLY A 310 7.58 10.20 -0.23
C GLY A 310 6.27 9.64 0.31
N VAL A 311 5.11 10.13 -0.15
CA VAL A 311 3.80 9.60 0.28
C VAL A 311 3.57 8.21 -0.26
N LEU A 312 3.93 7.96 -1.53
CA LEU A 312 3.83 6.63 -2.13
C LEU A 312 4.75 5.62 -1.43
N GLY A 313 5.90 6.04 -0.91
CA GLY A 313 6.82 5.20 -0.14
C GLY A 313 6.36 4.85 1.28
N LEU A 314 5.28 5.46 1.80
CA LEU A 314 4.75 5.13 3.12
C LEU A 314 4.14 3.72 3.14
N LYS A 315 4.37 2.97 4.22
CA LYS A 315 3.88 1.60 4.34
C LYS A 315 2.43 1.58 4.81
N PHE A 316 1.67 0.58 4.36
CA PHE A 316 0.36 0.28 4.91
C PHE A 316 0.47 -0.47 6.23
N LEU A 317 -0.43 -0.17 7.16
CA LEU A 317 -0.69 -1.03 8.30
C LEU A 317 -1.49 -2.24 7.80
N LEU A 318 -1.06 -3.45 8.11
CA LEU A 318 -1.76 -4.67 7.71
C LEU A 318 -2.66 -5.13 8.86
N PRO A 319 -3.97 -5.37 8.64
CA PRO A 319 -4.88 -5.75 9.70
C PRO A 319 -4.66 -7.21 10.11
N ASN A 320 -4.89 -7.49 11.39
CA ASN A 320 -4.95 -8.85 11.94
C ASN A 320 -6.37 -9.46 11.82
N GLU A 321 -7.39 -8.62 11.58
CA GLU A 321 -8.81 -9.00 11.47
C GLU A 321 -9.45 -8.41 10.20
N ASN A 322 -10.75 -8.64 9.99
CA ASN A 322 -11.46 -8.19 8.78
C ASN A 322 -11.77 -6.67 8.74
N SER A 323 -11.28 -5.87 9.68
CA SER A 323 -11.51 -4.42 9.74
C SER A 323 -10.50 -3.62 8.90
N MET A 324 -10.90 -2.41 8.52
CA MET A 324 -9.98 -1.46 7.90
C MET A 324 -9.03 -0.88 8.97
N PRO A 325 -7.70 -0.99 8.79
CA PRO A 325 -6.75 -0.46 9.76
C PRO A 325 -6.76 1.08 9.79
N PRO A 326 -6.41 1.69 10.93
CA PRO A 326 -6.25 3.14 11.04
C PRO A 326 -5.10 3.68 10.16
N GLY A 327 -5.17 4.97 9.83
CA GLY A 327 -4.14 5.69 9.08
C GLY A 327 -4.24 5.54 7.55
N LEU A 328 -3.11 5.22 6.91
CA LEU A 328 -2.97 5.27 5.46
C LEU A 328 -3.77 4.15 4.77
N GLN A 329 -4.63 4.52 3.83
CA GLN A 329 -5.45 3.59 3.05
C GLN A 329 -5.05 3.58 1.56
N PRO A 330 -5.33 2.48 0.82
CA PRO A 330 -4.99 2.38 -0.60
C PRO A 330 -5.63 3.47 -1.47
N ALA A 331 -6.81 3.97 -1.09
CA ALA A 331 -7.49 5.07 -1.78
C ALA A 331 -6.69 6.39 -1.72
N HIS A 332 -5.95 6.62 -0.63
CA HIS A 332 -5.07 7.80 -0.52
C HIS A 332 -3.96 7.73 -1.56
N LYS A 333 -3.21 6.62 -1.61
CA LYS A 333 -2.14 6.42 -2.62
C LYS A 333 -2.68 6.46 -4.05
N MET A 334 -3.87 5.91 -4.31
CA MET A 334 -4.53 5.99 -5.62
C MET A 334 -4.70 7.44 -6.10
N SER A 335 -5.11 8.34 -5.20
CA SER A 335 -5.26 9.77 -5.49
C SER A 335 -3.91 10.44 -5.82
N ILE A 336 -2.85 10.05 -5.10
CA ILE A 336 -1.49 10.53 -5.34
C ILE A 336 -0.96 10.06 -6.70
N ILE A 337 -1.19 8.79 -7.07
CA ILE A 337 -0.80 8.27 -8.39
C ILE A 337 -1.52 9.00 -9.52
N LEU A 338 -2.83 9.28 -9.37
CA LEU A 338 -3.58 10.02 -10.38
C LEU A 338 -2.95 11.39 -10.66
N PHE A 339 -2.58 12.11 -9.60
CA PHE A 339 -1.91 13.40 -9.75
C PHE A 339 -0.52 13.26 -10.36
N LEU A 340 0.26 12.28 -9.91
CA LEU A 340 1.59 11.98 -10.45
C LEU A 340 1.50 11.75 -11.97
N GLU A 341 0.62 10.85 -12.41
CA GLU A 341 0.44 10.50 -13.82
C GLU A 341 -0.01 11.70 -14.65
N ARG A 342 -1.02 12.43 -14.19
CA ARG A 342 -1.63 13.54 -14.94
C ARG A 342 -0.75 14.79 -15.00
N VAL A 343 0.03 15.08 -13.95
CA VAL A 343 0.78 16.34 -13.82
C VAL A 343 2.27 16.16 -14.15
N TYR A 344 2.88 15.07 -13.71
CA TYR A 344 4.31 14.84 -13.91
C TYR A 344 4.58 13.82 -15.02
N GLY A 345 3.77 12.76 -15.09
CA GLY A 345 4.14 11.54 -15.80
C GLY A 345 5.34 10.87 -15.12
N ILE A 346 5.96 9.90 -15.79
CA ILE A 346 7.22 9.31 -15.36
C ILE A 346 8.35 9.88 -16.22
N PRO A 347 9.15 10.83 -15.71
CA PRO A 347 10.08 11.61 -16.53
C PRO A 347 11.26 10.78 -17.06
N ASP A 348 11.69 9.77 -16.30
CA ASP A 348 12.89 9.00 -16.59
C ASP A 348 12.86 7.61 -15.93
N GLN A 349 13.76 6.74 -16.38
CA GLN A 349 13.90 5.35 -15.92
C GLN A 349 14.33 5.25 -14.44
N GLU A 350 15.14 6.19 -13.94
CA GLU A 350 15.60 6.15 -12.55
C GLU A 350 14.44 6.44 -11.59
N THR A 351 13.64 7.46 -11.89
CA THR A 351 12.39 7.78 -11.19
C THR A 351 11.41 6.60 -11.22
N PHE A 352 11.27 5.94 -12.38
CA PHE A 352 10.43 4.75 -12.50
C PHE A 352 10.85 3.63 -11.54
N PHE A 353 12.14 3.31 -11.48
CA PHE A 353 12.63 2.26 -10.58
C PHE A 353 12.58 2.66 -9.11
N ARG A 354 12.85 3.93 -8.75
CA ARG A 354 12.68 4.42 -7.37
C ARG A 354 11.24 4.20 -6.89
N LEU A 355 10.25 4.57 -7.71
CA LEU A 355 8.84 4.31 -7.41
C LEU A 355 8.51 2.82 -7.25
N ILE A 356 9.12 1.95 -8.07
CA ILE A 356 8.90 0.51 -7.93
C ILE A 356 9.52 -0.03 -6.64
N GLU A 357 10.78 0.31 -6.36
CA GLU A 357 11.53 -0.20 -5.21
C GLU A 357 10.93 0.31 -3.88
N ASP A 358 10.65 1.60 -3.80
CA ASP A 358 10.26 2.26 -2.56
C ASP A 358 8.74 2.22 -2.30
N ALA A 359 7.91 2.13 -3.34
CA ALA A 359 6.44 2.20 -3.20
C ALA A 359 5.72 0.95 -3.73
N PHE A 360 5.79 0.67 -5.03
CA PHE A 360 4.88 -0.28 -5.66
C PHE A 360 5.17 -1.74 -5.30
N LEU A 361 6.44 -2.13 -5.25
CA LEU A 361 6.80 -3.51 -4.92
C LEU A 361 6.47 -3.86 -3.46
N PRO A 362 6.73 -3.00 -2.45
CA PRO A 362 6.20 -3.18 -1.10
C PRO A 362 4.67 -3.30 -1.04
N ASP A 363 3.93 -2.50 -1.82
CA ASP A 363 2.46 -2.55 -1.86
C ASP A 363 1.95 -3.87 -2.47
N ILE A 364 2.57 -4.36 -3.55
CA ILE A 364 2.24 -5.65 -4.15
C ILE A 364 2.54 -6.79 -3.16
N ARG A 365 3.66 -6.73 -2.44
CA ARG A 365 4.00 -7.72 -1.40
C ARG A 365 2.94 -7.72 -0.30
N SER A 366 2.50 -6.55 0.15
CA SER A 366 1.43 -6.40 1.15
C SER A 366 0.15 -7.10 0.73
N ALA A 367 -0.29 -6.93 -0.53
CA ALA A 367 -1.45 -7.65 -1.06
C ALA A 367 -1.26 -9.18 -1.04
N THR A 368 -0.07 -9.67 -1.41
CA THR A 368 0.21 -11.12 -1.35
C THR A 368 0.30 -11.68 0.08
N ILE A 369 0.64 -10.86 1.08
CA ILE A 369 0.69 -11.27 2.49
C ILE A 369 -0.73 -11.45 3.03
N LEU A 370 -1.64 -10.52 2.74
CA LEU A 370 -3.04 -10.60 3.20
C LEU A 370 -3.78 -11.83 2.66
N ASP A 371 -3.49 -12.22 1.42
CA ASP A 371 -4.06 -13.44 0.84
C ASP A 371 -3.62 -14.73 1.56
N MET A 372 -2.40 -14.74 2.12
CA MET A 372 -1.89 -15.89 2.88
C MET A 372 -2.47 -15.97 4.30
N ALA A 373 -2.84 -14.83 4.89
CA ALA A 373 -3.30 -14.75 6.27
C ALA A 373 -4.74 -15.26 6.49
N ALA A 374 -5.39 -15.84 5.47
CA ALA A 374 -6.83 -16.16 5.46
C ALA A 374 -7.77 -14.94 5.62
N ILE A 375 -7.24 -13.72 5.47
CA ILE A 375 -7.97 -12.44 5.52
C ILE A 375 -8.09 -11.84 4.09
N ALA A 376 -8.11 -12.71 3.08
CA ALA A 376 -8.09 -12.35 1.66
C ALA A 376 -9.32 -11.52 1.22
N GLU A 377 -10.42 -11.62 1.98
CA GLU A 377 -11.69 -10.92 1.75
C GLU A 377 -11.89 -9.69 2.65
N SER A 378 -10.88 -9.28 3.43
CA SER A 378 -10.97 -8.02 4.18
C SER A 378 -11.12 -6.81 3.26
N ASP A 379 -11.75 -5.76 3.78
CA ASP A 379 -11.89 -4.49 3.05
C ASP A 379 -10.52 -3.92 2.65
N MET A 380 -9.48 -4.12 3.47
CA MET A 380 -8.11 -3.71 3.15
C MET A 380 -7.54 -4.50 1.96
N ALA A 381 -7.71 -5.83 1.93
CA ALA A 381 -7.26 -6.66 0.81
C ALA A 381 -7.97 -6.29 -0.51
N LEU A 382 -9.29 -6.06 -0.46
CA LEU A 382 -10.08 -5.62 -1.61
C LEU A 382 -9.66 -4.21 -2.08
N ALA A 383 -9.44 -3.28 -1.15
CA ALA A 383 -8.98 -1.93 -1.45
C ALA A 383 -7.57 -1.94 -2.08
N LEU A 384 -6.65 -2.76 -1.58
CA LEU A 384 -5.31 -2.96 -2.16
C LEU A 384 -5.39 -3.52 -3.58
N ASN A 385 -6.18 -4.57 -3.80
CA ASN A 385 -6.37 -5.17 -5.12
C ASN A 385 -6.92 -4.14 -6.13
N ARG A 386 -7.87 -3.30 -5.69
CA ARG A 386 -8.40 -2.19 -6.51
C ARG A 386 -7.33 -1.16 -6.83
N TYR A 387 -6.58 -0.68 -5.84
CA TYR A 387 -5.48 0.27 -6.03
C TYR A 387 -4.41 -0.25 -7.00
N LEU A 388 -3.94 -1.48 -6.79
CA LEU A 388 -2.90 -2.10 -7.62
C LEU A 388 -3.36 -2.26 -9.07
N CYS A 389 -4.57 -2.75 -9.30
CA CYS A 389 -5.07 -3.01 -10.65
C CYS A 389 -5.63 -1.77 -11.35
N THR A 390 -6.03 -0.73 -10.62
CA THR A 390 -6.58 0.49 -11.25
C THR A 390 -5.49 1.52 -11.54
N SER A 391 -4.40 1.52 -10.77
CA SER A 391 -3.42 2.61 -10.83
C SER A 391 -1.98 2.12 -11.02
N VAL A 392 -1.51 1.22 -10.18
CA VAL A 392 -0.09 0.79 -10.18
C VAL A 392 0.26 -0.03 -11.42
N LEU A 393 -0.43 -1.15 -11.65
CA LEU A 393 -0.12 -2.06 -12.76
C LEU A 393 -0.36 -1.42 -14.13
N PRO A 394 -1.44 -0.65 -14.37
CA PRO A 394 -1.58 0.10 -15.62
C PRO A 394 -0.42 1.08 -15.85
N LEU A 395 -0.02 1.84 -14.83
CA LEU A 395 1.12 2.77 -14.92
C LEU A 395 2.43 2.04 -15.26
N MET A 396 2.71 0.92 -14.60
CA MET A 396 3.88 0.09 -14.87
C MET A 396 3.84 -0.54 -16.27
N THR A 397 2.65 -0.92 -16.75
CA THR A 397 2.45 -1.48 -18.09
C THR A 397 2.73 -0.44 -19.17
N ALA A 398 2.19 0.78 -19.01
CA ALA A 398 2.40 1.89 -19.93
C ALA A 398 3.89 2.27 -20.06
N HIS A 399 4.65 2.13 -18.97
CA HIS A 399 6.08 2.42 -18.91
C HIS A 399 6.97 1.18 -18.99
N SER A 400 6.45 0.06 -19.51
CA SER A 400 7.18 -1.20 -19.57
C SER A 400 8.50 -1.12 -20.34
N HIS A 401 8.61 -0.23 -21.33
CA HIS A 401 9.86 0.01 -22.08
C HIS A 401 11.05 0.40 -21.18
N TYR A 402 10.82 0.93 -19.98
CA TYR A 402 11.89 1.21 -19.02
C TYR A 402 12.51 -0.04 -18.38
N PHE A 403 11.95 -1.24 -18.59
CA PHE A 403 12.57 -2.48 -18.14
C PHE A 403 13.63 -3.03 -19.10
N ASP A 404 13.75 -2.46 -20.31
CA ASP A 404 14.73 -2.89 -21.30
C ASP A 404 16.16 -2.55 -20.85
N ASP A 405 17.13 -3.40 -21.24
CA ASP A 405 18.57 -3.25 -20.95
C ASP A 405 18.98 -3.01 -19.47
N CYS A 406 18.21 -3.56 -18.52
CA CYS A 406 18.41 -3.36 -17.08
C CYS A 406 19.13 -4.50 -16.33
N ASP A 407 20.19 -5.09 -16.91
CA ASP A 407 20.89 -6.26 -16.33
C ASP A 407 21.44 -6.01 -14.92
N HIS A 408 21.87 -4.78 -14.65
CA HIS A 408 22.40 -4.38 -13.34
C HIS A 408 21.36 -4.44 -12.20
N ARG A 409 20.06 -4.51 -12.53
CA ARG A 409 18.95 -4.66 -11.57
C ARG A 409 18.25 -6.02 -11.70
N SER A 410 18.98 -7.07 -12.12
CA SER A 410 18.40 -8.39 -12.37
C SER A 410 17.61 -8.97 -11.19
N SER A 411 18.11 -8.79 -9.96
CA SER A 411 17.44 -9.22 -8.72
C SER A 411 16.10 -8.53 -8.48
N LEU A 412 16.01 -7.24 -8.81
CA LEU A 412 14.77 -6.48 -8.69
C LEU A 412 13.75 -6.97 -9.72
N LEU A 413 14.16 -7.13 -10.98
CA LEU A 413 13.28 -7.61 -12.05
C LEU A 413 12.75 -9.02 -11.75
N GLU A 414 13.60 -9.90 -11.22
CA GLU A 414 13.19 -11.21 -10.72
C GLU A 414 12.18 -11.09 -9.58
N SER A 415 12.45 -10.22 -8.60
CA SER A 415 11.50 -9.98 -7.51
C SER A 415 10.16 -9.45 -8.00
N ILE A 416 10.13 -8.54 -8.98
CA ILE A 416 8.89 -8.04 -9.59
C ILE A 416 8.14 -9.19 -10.25
N LEU A 417 8.82 -9.97 -11.08
CA LEU A 417 8.24 -11.10 -11.80
C LEU A 417 7.57 -12.08 -10.84
N HIS A 418 8.30 -12.52 -9.81
CA HIS A 418 7.79 -13.48 -8.84
C HIS A 418 6.66 -12.93 -7.98
N THR A 419 6.76 -11.67 -7.56
CA THR A 419 5.74 -11.06 -6.68
C THR A 419 4.45 -10.81 -7.45
N VAL A 420 4.51 -10.32 -8.69
CA VAL A 420 3.31 -10.10 -9.50
C VAL A 420 2.69 -11.41 -9.99
N TYR A 421 3.51 -12.42 -10.31
CA TYR A 421 2.98 -13.77 -10.55
C TYR A 421 2.30 -14.36 -9.31
N ARG A 422 2.84 -14.12 -8.11
CA ARG A 422 2.17 -14.51 -6.86
C ARG A 422 0.85 -13.75 -6.68
N LEU A 423 0.83 -12.45 -6.98
CA LEU A 423 -0.39 -11.65 -6.96
C LEU A 423 -1.48 -12.24 -7.85
N SER A 424 -1.14 -12.75 -9.05
CA SER A 424 -2.14 -13.37 -9.95
C SER A 424 -2.82 -14.61 -9.39
N LYS A 425 -2.36 -15.15 -8.26
CA LYS A 425 -2.97 -16.30 -7.56
C LYS A 425 -3.85 -15.91 -6.38
N CYS A 426 -3.92 -14.64 -6.02
CA CYS A 426 -4.77 -14.19 -4.92
C CYS A 426 -6.24 -14.53 -5.17
N ARG A 427 -6.93 -15.01 -4.14
CA ARG A 427 -8.28 -15.60 -4.27
C ARG A 427 -9.37 -14.56 -4.49
N SER A 428 -9.19 -13.35 -3.96
CA SER A 428 -10.18 -12.26 -3.99
C SER A 428 -10.13 -11.40 -5.24
N LEU A 429 -9.39 -11.81 -6.27
CA LEU A 429 -9.28 -11.07 -7.53
C LEU A 429 -10.46 -11.32 -8.48
N THR A 430 -10.99 -10.24 -9.03
CA THR A 430 -11.99 -10.28 -10.10
C THR A 430 -11.35 -10.65 -11.45
N LYS A 431 -12.17 -11.11 -12.42
CA LYS A 431 -11.69 -11.41 -13.79
C LYS A 431 -11.00 -10.21 -14.46
N ASN A 432 -11.51 -8.99 -14.26
CA ASN A 432 -10.93 -7.77 -14.82
C ASN A 432 -9.56 -7.44 -14.20
N GLN A 433 -9.43 -7.61 -12.87
CA GLN A 433 -8.16 -7.43 -12.17
C GLN A 433 -7.12 -8.45 -12.62
N LEU A 434 -7.51 -9.73 -12.77
CA LEU A 434 -6.65 -10.76 -13.35
C LEU A 434 -6.23 -10.44 -14.79
N GLY A 435 -7.13 -9.86 -15.59
CA GLY A 435 -6.82 -9.34 -16.92
C GLY A 435 -5.70 -8.30 -16.87
N THR A 436 -5.82 -7.32 -15.97
CA THR A 436 -4.82 -6.26 -15.80
C THR A 436 -3.46 -6.80 -15.35
N ILE A 437 -3.43 -7.75 -14.41
CA ILE A 437 -2.21 -8.43 -13.97
C ILE A 437 -1.58 -9.20 -15.14
N CYS A 438 -2.40 -9.88 -15.93
CA CYS A 438 -1.94 -10.60 -17.13
C CYS A 438 -1.31 -9.65 -18.14
N ASP A 439 -1.96 -8.54 -18.45
CA ASP A 439 -1.47 -7.55 -19.42
C ASP A 439 -0.12 -6.95 -18.97
N PHE A 440 0.04 -6.66 -17.67
CA PHE A 440 1.33 -6.27 -17.12
C PHE A 440 2.38 -7.37 -17.26
N LEU A 441 2.10 -8.61 -16.85
CA LEU A 441 3.07 -9.72 -16.92
C LEU A 441 3.52 -9.98 -18.37
N LEU A 442 2.61 -9.85 -19.34
CA LEU A 442 2.92 -9.95 -20.77
C LEU A 442 3.82 -8.81 -21.24
N ALA A 443 3.48 -7.56 -20.90
CA ALA A 443 4.30 -6.40 -21.23
C ALA A 443 5.69 -6.47 -20.59
N PHE A 444 5.76 -6.93 -19.33
CA PHE A 444 7.00 -7.08 -18.58
C PHE A 444 7.88 -8.20 -19.12
N ALA A 445 7.32 -9.38 -19.37
CA ALA A 445 8.06 -10.51 -19.95
C ALA A 445 8.65 -10.18 -21.32
N ASN A 446 8.00 -9.29 -22.09
CA ASN A 446 8.55 -8.80 -23.36
C ASN A 446 9.81 -7.92 -23.21
N GLN A 447 10.22 -7.55 -22.00
CA GLN A 447 11.43 -6.76 -21.76
C GLN A 447 12.54 -7.60 -21.10
N LEU A 448 12.21 -8.81 -20.63
CA LEU A 448 13.15 -9.66 -19.90
C LEU A 448 14.05 -10.49 -20.82
N LYS A 449 15.30 -10.68 -20.38
CA LYS A 449 16.22 -11.63 -21.00
C LYS A 449 15.89 -13.07 -20.59
N PRO A 450 16.16 -14.08 -21.43
CA PRO A 450 15.75 -15.46 -21.16
C PRO A 450 16.21 -16.02 -19.81
N SER A 451 17.44 -15.72 -19.40
CA SER A 451 18.03 -16.19 -18.14
C SER A 451 17.25 -15.76 -16.89
N MET A 452 16.49 -14.66 -16.97
CA MET A 452 15.73 -14.11 -15.85
C MET A 452 14.39 -14.82 -15.63
N MET A 453 13.92 -15.58 -16.62
CA MET A 453 12.67 -16.34 -16.56
C MET A 453 12.87 -17.72 -15.93
N THR A 454 14.10 -18.22 -15.87
CA THR A 454 14.44 -19.57 -15.38
C THR A 454 13.94 -19.85 -13.96
N PRO A 455 14.07 -18.95 -12.97
CA PRO A 455 13.52 -19.16 -11.63
C PRO A 455 11.99 -19.29 -11.62
N LEU A 456 11.29 -18.50 -12.44
CA LEU A 456 9.84 -18.61 -12.57
C LEU A 456 9.43 -19.88 -13.32
N LEU A 457 10.17 -20.30 -14.36
CA LEU A 457 9.90 -21.55 -15.09
C LEU A 457 9.95 -22.76 -14.17
N LYS A 458 10.91 -22.82 -13.24
CA LYS A 458 10.95 -23.87 -12.21
C LYS A 458 9.60 -23.99 -11.51
N LYS A 459 9.05 -22.86 -11.07
CA LYS A 459 7.75 -22.83 -10.40
C LYS A 459 6.58 -23.21 -11.34
N LEU A 460 6.58 -22.69 -12.57
CA LEU A 460 5.52 -22.92 -13.55
C LEU A 460 5.39 -24.38 -13.99
N VAL A 461 6.51 -25.12 -14.04
CA VAL A 461 6.52 -26.57 -14.35
C VAL A 461 5.63 -27.36 -13.38
N HIS A 462 5.46 -26.88 -12.14
CA HIS A 462 4.60 -27.54 -11.15
C HIS A 462 3.22 -26.88 -11.03
N ASP A 463 3.15 -25.56 -11.16
CA ASP A 463 1.90 -24.80 -10.99
C ASP A 463 0.91 -24.96 -12.15
N VAL A 464 1.40 -24.90 -13.39
CA VAL A 464 0.56 -24.88 -14.59
C VAL A 464 -0.17 -26.21 -14.86
N PRO A 465 0.45 -27.38 -14.66
CA PRO A 465 -0.21 -28.68 -14.87
C PRO A 465 -1.44 -28.92 -13.98
N ALA A 466 -1.60 -28.19 -12.88
CA ALA A 466 -2.82 -28.26 -12.08
C ALA A 466 -4.06 -27.79 -12.87
N LEU A 467 -3.87 -26.97 -13.92
CA LEU A 467 -4.90 -26.47 -14.84
C LEU A 467 -6.13 -25.89 -14.11
N THR A 468 -5.94 -25.22 -12.99
CA THR A 468 -7.03 -24.51 -12.28
C THR A 468 -7.46 -23.27 -13.06
N ASP A 469 -8.56 -22.62 -12.68
CA ASP A 469 -9.02 -21.37 -13.33
C ASP A 469 -7.96 -20.25 -13.29
N GLN A 470 -7.07 -20.29 -12.28
CA GLN A 470 -5.95 -19.36 -12.13
C GLN A 470 -4.79 -19.63 -13.12
N THR A 471 -4.81 -20.74 -13.86
CA THR A 471 -3.75 -21.09 -14.83
C THR A 471 -3.88 -20.36 -16.17
N ILE A 472 -4.98 -19.64 -16.41
CA ILE A 472 -5.17 -18.88 -17.65
C ILE A 472 -4.07 -17.82 -17.84
N VAL A 473 -3.69 -17.12 -16.77
CA VAL A 473 -2.64 -16.09 -16.79
C VAL A 473 -1.27 -16.68 -17.17
N PRO A 474 -0.74 -17.70 -16.46
CA PRO A 474 0.54 -18.29 -16.84
C PRO A 474 0.50 -18.97 -18.22
N LEU A 475 -0.61 -19.58 -18.65
CA LEU A 475 -0.71 -20.16 -19.99
C LEU A 475 -0.54 -19.09 -21.09
N ARG A 476 -1.19 -17.93 -20.94
CA ARG A 476 -1.02 -16.80 -21.88
C ARG A 476 0.41 -16.26 -21.87
N MET A 477 0.99 -16.08 -20.67
CA MET A 477 2.36 -15.60 -20.50
C MET A 477 3.38 -16.54 -21.14
N LEU A 478 3.25 -17.84 -20.89
CA LEU A 478 4.10 -18.88 -21.48
C LEU A 478 3.97 -18.93 -23.00
N THR A 479 2.75 -18.79 -23.53
CA THR A 479 2.52 -18.77 -24.99
C THR A 479 3.33 -17.64 -25.64
N GLN A 480 3.15 -16.40 -25.17
CA GLN A 480 3.88 -15.25 -25.73
C GLN A 480 5.39 -15.35 -25.51
N TRP A 481 5.81 -15.84 -24.34
CA TRP A 481 7.22 -16.00 -24.01
C TRP A 481 7.93 -16.96 -24.96
N TYR A 482 7.37 -18.15 -25.19
CA TYR A 482 7.99 -19.13 -26.09
C TYR A 482 7.86 -18.75 -27.57
N GLU A 483 6.82 -18.03 -27.98
CA GLU A 483 6.75 -17.47 -29.34
C GLU A 483 7.86 -16.44 -29.60
N ARG A 484 8.12 -15.55 -28.63
CA ARG A 484 9.19 -14.54 -28.69
C ARG A 484 10.58 -15.18 -28.63
N CYS A 485 10.79 -16.09 -27.68
CA CYS A 485 12.10 -16.66 -27.36
C CYS A 485 12.34 -18.02 -28.04
N SER A 486 11.51 -18.44 -29.00
CA SER A 486 11.60 -19.76 -29.67
C SER A 486 13.01 -20.08 -30.18
N ARG A 487 13.66 -19.12 -30.85
CA ARG A 487 15.03 -19.30 -31.37
C ARG A 487 16.08 -19.49 -30.28
N TYR A 488 15.91 -18.83 -29.14
CA TYR A 488 16.82 -18.96 -28.00
C TYR A 488 16.72 -20.37 -27.41
N TYR A 489 15.50 -20.85 -27.12
CA TYR A 489 15.29 -22.18 -26.55
C TYR A 489 15.70 -23.33 -27.48
N GLY A 490 15.61 -23.12 -28.79
CA GLY A 490 16.04 -24.11 -29.78
C GLY A 490 17.56 -24.22 -29.96
N LEU A 491 18.32 -23.14 -29.72
CA LEU A 491 19.74 -23.06 -30.11
C LEU A 491 20.72 -22.74 -28.98
N ALA A 492 20.33 -21.88 -28.04
CA ALA A 492 21.24 -21.22 -27.10
C ALA A 492 20.87 -21.45 -25.62
N ALA A 493 19.69 -22.01 -25.34
CA ALA A 493 19.27 -22.30 -23.97
C ALA A 493 20.20 -23.31 -23.27
N THR A 494 20.29 -23.14 -21.94
CA THR A 494 21.01 -24.08 -21.09
C THR A 494 20.30 -25.44 -21.03
N GLU A 495 21.02 -26.48 -20.63
CA GLU A 495 20.40 -27.82 -20.49
C GLU A 495 19.30 -27.82 -19.42
N GLU A 496 19.44 -27.01 -18.37
CA GLU A 496 18.42 -26.80 -17.36
C GLU A 496 17.16 -26.15 -17.95
N GLU A 497 17.31 -25.08 -18.74
CA GLU A 497 16.20 -24.41 -19.40
C GLU A 497 15.46 -25.33 -20.37
N LYS A 498 16.17 -26.06 -21.23
CA LYS A 498 15.56 -27.05 -22.13
C LYS A 498 14.82 -28.15 -21.36
N ARG A 499 15.39 -28.59 -20.23
CA ARG A 499 14.78 -29.60 -19.36
C ARG A 499 13.46 -29.09 -18.79
N LEU A 500 13.45 -27.87 -18.23
CA LEU A 500 12.23 -27.24 -17.70
C LEU A 500 11.17 -27.07 -18.79
N THR A 501 11.56 -26.63 -19.98
CA THR A 501 10.66 -26.49 -21.14
C THR A 501 10.03 -27.84 -21.52
N MET A 502 10.80 -28.92 -21.55
CA MET A 502 10.30 -30.26 -21.85
C MET A 502 9.39 -30.82 -20.74
N MET A 503 9.74 -30.63 -19.47
CA MET A 503 8.89 -31.01 -18.34
C MET A 503 7.55 -30.26 -18.39
N LEU A 504 7.57 -28.97 -18.70
CA LEU A 504 6.36 -28.15 -18.84
C LEU A 504 5.47 -28.69 -19.97
N PHE A 505 6.05 -29.01 -21.14
CA PHE A 505 5.32 -29.61 -22.26
C PHE A 505 4.63 -30.92 -21.85
N GLN A 506 5.40 -31.87 -21.30
CA GLN A 506 4.89 -33.19 -20.93
C GLN A 506 3.79 -33.09 -19.87
N LYS A 507 4.03 -32.34 -18.78
CA LYS A 507 3.06 -32.25 -17.69
C LYS A 507 1.76 -31.53 -18.12
N ILE A 508 1.82 -30.50 -18.96
CA ILE A 508 0.61 -29.86 -19.50
C ILE A 508 -0.12 -30.80 -20.45
N PHE A 509 0.60 -31.52 -21.32
CA PHE A 509 0.01 -32.47 -22.25
C PHE A 509 -0.72 -33.61 -21.52
N ASP A 510 -0.08 -34.22 -20.52
CA ASP A 510 -0.67 -35.29 -19.71
C ASP A 510 -1.89 -34.79 -18.91
N ALA A 511 -1.81 -33.57 -18.37
CA ALA A 511 -2.93 -32.95 -17.65
C ALA A 511 -4.13 -32.65 -18.55
N LEU A 512 -3.91 -32.24 -19.81
CA LEU A 512 -5.00 -32.08 -20.79
C LEU A 512 -5.56 -33.41 -21.26
N ALA A 513 -4.71 -34.42 -21.46
CA ALA A 513 -5.13 -35.75 -21.92
C ALA A 513 -6.05 -36.47 -20.90
N SER A 514 -5.85 -36.20 -19.61
CA SER A 514 -6.66 -36.75 -18.52
C SER A 514 -7.90 -35.93 -18.17
N ARG A 515 -8.11 -34.76 -18.79
CA ARG A 515 -9.23 -33.85 -18.50
C ARG A 515 -10.33 -33.89 -19.56
N ALA A 516 -11.55 -33.58 -19.12
CA ALA A 516 -12.67 -33.32 -20.02
C ALA A 516 -12.45 -32.02 -20.82
N TYR A 517 -12.97 -31.99 -22.05
CA TYR A 517 -12.83 -30.82 -22.92
C TYR A 517 -13.59 -29.61 -22.36
N ASP A 518 -12.85 -28.54 -22.09
CA ASP A 518 -13.36 -27.22 -21.75
C ASP A 518 -12.88 -26.21 -22.82
N PRO A 519 -13.79 -25.60 -23.60
CA PRO A 519 -13.44 -24.65 -24.66
C PRO A 519 -12.56 -23.48 -24.20
N GLU A 520 -12.79 -22.95 -22.99
CA GLU A 520 -12.06 -21.77 -22.50
C GLU A 520 -10.62 -22.14 -22.13
N LEU A 521 -10.44 -23.20 -21.31
CA LEU A 521 -9.12 -23.71 -20.94
C LEU A 521 -8.34 -24.24 -22.14
N PHE A 522 -8.93 -25.10 -22.97
CA PHE A 522 -8.24 -25.69 -24.14
C PHE A 522 -7.88 -24.62 -25.16
N GLY A 523 -8.71 -23.59 -25.33
CA GLY A 523 -8.43 -22.43 -26.17
C GLY A 523 -7.19 -21.63 -25.75
N LYS A 524 -6.74 -21.75 -24.49
CA LYS A 524 -5.50 -21.13 -23.98
C LYS A 524 -4.34 -22.13 -23.83
N ALA A 525 -4.64 -23.37 -23.49
CA ALA A 525 -3.62 -24.39 -23.25
C ALA A 525 -3.01 -24.97 -24.53
N LEU A 526 -3.80 -25.15 -25.60
CA LEU A 526 -3.29 -25.68 -26.87
C LEU A 526 -2.30 -24.73 -27.57
N PRO A 527 -2.56 -23.41 -27.68
CA PRO A 527 -1.56 -22.46 -28.17
C PRO A 527 -0.27 -22.49 -27.34
N CYS A 528 -0.39 -22.58 -26.01
CA CYS A 528 0.77 -22.69 -25.12
C CYS A 528 1.61 -23.94 -25.42
N LEU A 529 0.97 -25.11 -25.56
CA LEU A 529 1.66 -26.35 -25.92
C LEU A 529 2.32 -26.26 -27.29
N SER A 530 1.66 -25.65 -28.28
CA SER A 530 2.22 -25.45 -29.61
C SER A 530 3.46 -24.54 -29.56
N ALA A 531 3.39 -23.43 -28.81
CA ALA A 531 4.51 -22.51 -28.63
C ALA A 531 5.71 -23.21 -27.98
N ILE A 532 5.49 -23.93 -26.89
CA ILE A 532 6.53 -24.71 -26.19
C ILE A 532 7.14 -25.77 -27.13
N GLY A 533 6.29 -26.55 -27.81
CA GLY A 533 6.74 -27.59 -28.73
C GLY A 533 7.55 -27.05 -29.90
N SER A 534 7.23 -25.85 -30.39
CA SER A 534 7.98 -25.18 -31.46
C SER A 534 9.33 -24.61 -31.00
N ALA A 535 9.49 -24.36 -29.70
CA ALA A 535 10.71 -23.82 -29.11
C ALA A 535 11.74 -24.90 -28.77
N LEU A 536 11.30 -26.15 -28.59
CA LEU A 536 12.16 -27.30 -28.32
C LEU A 536 12.80 -27.81 -29.62
N SER A 537 14.08 -28.18 -29.54
CA SER A 537 14.74 -28.88 -30.66
C SER A 537 14.11 -30.25 -30.86
N PRO A 538 13.81 -30.68 -32.10
CA PRO A 538 13.22 -31.99 -32.39
C PRO A 538 14.08 -33.17 -31.93
N ASP A 539 15.38 -32.95 -31.73
CA ASP A 539 16.33 -33.97 -31.25
C ASP A 539 16.44 -34.03 -29.71
N TYR A 540 15.78 -33.11 -28.99
CA TYR A 540 15.83 -33.09 -27.53
C TYR A 540 14.93 -34.17 -26.94
N SER A 541 15.52 -35.14 -26.22
CA SER A 541 14.80 -36.20 -25.52
C SER A 541 15.02 -36.09 -24.02
N TYR A 542 13.93 -36.17 -23.25
CA TYR A 542 13.98 -36.17 -21.79
C TYR A 542 14.48 -37.54 -21.29
N SER A 543 15.73 -37.62 -20.83
CA SER A 543 16.21 -38.79 -20.09
C SER A 543 15.87 -38.62 -18.60
N ILE A 544 14.92 -39.42 -18.11
CA ILE A 544 14.62 -39.49 -16.67
C ILE A 544 15.87 -40.03 -15.95
N ASN A 545 16.58 -39.18 -15.23
CA ASN A 545 17.71 -39.61 -14.39
C ASN A 545 17.17 -39.99 -12.99
N GLN A 546 17.70 -41.07 -12.40
CA GLN A 546 17.25 -41.60 -11.10
C GLN A 546 17.38 -40.62 -9.92
N GLU A 547 18.22 -39.58 -10.04
CA GLU A 547 18.34 -38.48 -9.07
C GLU A 547 17.06 -37.62 -8.98
N ASP A 548 16.27 -37.54 -10.06
CA ASP A 548 15.02 -36.76 -10.11
C ASP A 548 13.96 -37.28 -9.13
N SER A 549 14.05 -38.54 -8.70
CA SER A 549 13.11 -39.18 -7.77
C SER A 549 13.19 -38.59 -6.36
N LEU A 550 14.40 -38.17 -5.94
CA LEU A 550 14.68 -37.69 -4.58
C LEU A 550 14.41 -36.18 -4.46
N ASP A 551 14.68 -35.42 -5.52
CA ASP A 551 14.32 -34.00 -5.59
C ASP A 551 12.81 -33.80 -5.75
N HIS A 552 12.11 -34.71 -6.45
CA HIS A 552 10.64 -34.67 -6.58
C HIS A 552 9.89 -34.79 -5.25
N GLU A 553 10.46 -35.49 -4.26
CA GLU A 553 9.87 -35.64 -2.92
C GLU A 553 10.14 -34.41 -2.05
N ARG A 554 11.32 -33.78 -2.17
CA ARG A 554 11.68 -32.55 -1.44
C ARG A 554 10.84 -31.35 -1.91
N GLU A 555 10.65 -31.19 -3.21
CA GLU A 555 9.88 -30.09 -3.79
C GLU A 555 8.35 -30.25 -3.61
N LYS A 556 7.84 -31.48 -3.45
CA LYS A 556 6.42 -31.72 -3.14
C LYS A 556 6.00 -31.19 -1.78
N VAL A 557 6.91 -31.16 -0.80
CA VAL A 557 6.65 -30.69 0.57
C VAL A 557 6.58 -29.15 0.64
N GLU A 558 7.29 -28.44 -0.23
CA GLU A 558 7.28 -26.96 -0.26
C GLU A 558 5.99 -26.35 -0.86
N MET A 559 5.13 -27.17 -1.47
CA MET A 559 4.10 -26.67 -2.41
C MET A 559 2.65 -26.83 -1.95
N SER A 560 2.39 -27.23 -0.70
CA SER A 560 1.04 -27.25 -0.14
C SER A 560 0.88 -26.29 1.05
N ARG A 561 0.37 -25.07 0.76
CA ARG A 561 -0.14 -24.04 1.71
C ARG A 561 0.86 -23.50 2.74
N SER A 562 0.99 -22.17 2.78
CA SER A 562 1.81 -21.39 3.73
C SER A 562 3.30 -21.81 3.75
N TYR A 563 4.18 -20.90 4.17
CA TYR A 563 5.54 -21.32 4.54
C TYR A 563 5.40 -22.19 5.79
N GLU A 564 5.52 -23.51 5.64
CA GLU A 564 5.54 -24.46 6.75
C GLU A 564 7.00 -24.90 6.97
N PRO A 565 7.75 -24.18 7.81
CA PRO A 565 9.13 -24.58 8.11
C PRO A 565 9.07 -25.96 8.77
N ASN A 566 9.92 -26.87 8.30
CA ASN A 566 10.14 -28.17 8.94
C ASN A 566 11.48 -28.16 9.67
N PRO A 567 11.60 -27.44 10.80
CA PRO A 567 12.84 -27.40 11.54
C PRO A 567 13.16 -28.77 12.12
N VAL A 568 14.45 -29.04 12.26
CA VAL A 568 14.92 -30.27 12.86
C VAL A 568 14.68 -30.21 14.38
N ASP A 569 13.97 -31.20 14.94
CA ASP A 569 13.75 -31.29 16.38
C ASP A 569 15.05 -31.66 17.14
N THR A 570 15.57 -30.68 17.88
CA THR A 570 16.79 -30.75 18.69
C THR A 570 16.53 -31.13 20.15
N THR A 571 15.28 -31.27 20.60
CA THR A 571 14.94 -31.49 22.02
C THR A 571 15.55 -32.77 22.60
N SER A 572 15.71 -33.79 21.75
CA SER A 572 16.27 -35.10 22.09
C SER A 572 17.81 -35.16 22.02
N VAL A 573 18.47 -34.09 21.56
CA VAL A 573 19.92 -34.07 21.34
C VAL A 573 20.63 -33.50 22.58
N VAL A 574 21.57 -34.27 23.11
CA VAL A 574 22.40 -33.87 24.25
C VAL A 574 23.83 -33.73 23.75
N LEU A 575 24.37 -32.51 23.79
CA LEU A 575 25.74 -32.24 23.39
C LEU A 575 26.73 -32.90 24.35
N SER A 576 27.90 -33.28 23.83
CA SER A 576 29.00 -33.78 24.64
C SER A 576 29.60 -32.68 25.52
N ALA A 577 30.28 -33.06 26.61
CA ALA A 577 30.95 -32.10 27.50
C ALA A 577 32.02 -31.26 26.77
N GLU A 578 32.65 -31.81 25.74
CA GLU A 578 33.64 -31.11 24.91
C GLU A 578 32.99 -30.01 24.07
N LEU A 579 31.83 -30.29 23.46
CA LEU A 579 31.06 -29.30 22.72
C LEU A 579 30.49 -28.23 23.65
N ASP A 580 30.11 -28.57 24.88
CA ASP A 580 29.70 -27.60 25.89
C ASP A 580 30.81 -26.63 26.30
N GLU A 581 32.05 -27.10 26.36
CA GLU A 581 33.21 -26.23 26.57
C GLU A 581 33.46 -25.32 25.36
N PHE A 582 33.30 -25.86 24.14
CA PHE A 582 33.37 -25.09 22.91
C PHE A 582 32.28 -24.00 22.84
N VAL A 583 31.04 -24.30 23.23
CA VAL A 583 29.93 -23.31 23.28
C VAL A 583 30.34 -22.09 24.12
N LYS A 584 30.93 -22.32 25.29
CA LYS A 584 31.39 -21.24 26.18
C LYS A 584 32.54 -20.44 25.58
N ALA A 585 33.52 -21.12 24.99
CA ALA A 585 34.65 -20.46 24.33
C ALA A 585 34.21 -19.63 23.11
N TYR A 586 33.26 -20.15 22.33
CA TYR A 586 32.71 -19.44 21.19
C TYR A 586 31.84 -18.25 21.63
N ALA A 587 31.02 -18.41 22.67
CA ALA A 587 30.24 -17.32 23.26
C ALA A 587 31.15 -16.18 23.78
N GLU A 588 32.27 -16.51 24.43
CA GLU A 588 33.27 -15.51 24.85
C GLU A 588 33.87 -14.78 23.64
N SER A 589 34.19 -15.49 22.54
CA SER A 589 34.71 -14.87 21.31
C SER A 589 33.68 -13.96 20.63
N VAL A 590 32.40 -14.35 20.59
CA VAL A 590 31.31 -13.54 20.02
C VAL A 590 31.09 -12.28 20.85
N HIS A 591 31.12 -12.41 22.18
CA HIS A 591 31.04 -11.27 23.10
C HIS A 591 32.19 -10.30 22.90
N ASP A 592 33.42 -10.80 22.74
CA ASP A 592 34.59 -9.97 22.47
C ASP A 592 34.49 -9.23 21.12
N GLN A 593 33.97 -9.86 20.07
CA GLN A 593 33.71 -9.17 18.79
C GLN A 593 32.65 -8.08 18.92
N TRP A 594 31.54 -8.35 19.60
CA TRP A 594 30.49 -7.37 19.87
C TRP A 594 31.03 -6.18 20.68
N ALA A 595 31.77 -6.46 21.76
CA ALA A 595 32.35 -5.44 22.62
C ALA A 595 33.37 -4.59 21.87
N TYR A 596 34.18 -5.21 21.00
CA TYR A 596 35.11 -4.50 20.14
C TYR A 596 34.39 -3.49 19.23
N ALA A 597 33.35 -3.93 18.50
CA ALA A 597 32.58 -3.06 17.62
C ALA A 597 31.88 -1.90 18.37
N LYS A 598 31.32 -2.18 19.55
CA LYS A 598 30.73 -1.14 20.41
C LYS A 598 31.76 -0.13 20.90
N ILE A 599 32.93 -0.59 21.33
CA ILE A 599 34.00 0.31 21.76
C ILE A 599 34.54 1.15 20.60
N GLU A 600 34.62 0.62 19.37
CA GLU A 600 34.97 1.40 18.18
C GLU A 600 33.95 2.50 17.86
N GLN A 601 32.67 2.24 18.15
CA GLN A 601 31.59 3.24 18.08
C GLN A 601 31.60 4.23 19.26
N GLY A 602 32.59 4.17 20.16
CA GLY A 602 32.76 5.08 21.28
C GLY A 602 31.90 4.75 22.50
N TRP A 603 31.43 3.50 22.63
CA TRP A 603 30.73 3.06 23.84
C TRP A 603 31.70 2.74 24.98
N ALA A 604 31.29 3.08 26.20
CA ALA A 604 32.02 2.83 27.43
C ALA A 604 31.18 2.01 28.43
N TYR A 605 31.84 1.46 29.45
CA TYR A 605 31.13 0.79 30.53
C TYR A 605 30.27 1.79 31.34
N GLY A 606 29.07 1.35 31.74
CA GLY A 606 28.24 2.05 32.73
C GLY A 606 27.21 1.10 33.34
N GLU A 607 26.64 1.43 34.50
CA GLU A 607 25.77 0.51 35.26
C GLU A 607 24.42 0.23 34.59
N GLN A 608 23.97 1.11 33.70
CA GLN A 608 22.75 0.99 32.92
C GLN A 608 23.01 1.35 31.46
N ILE A 609 22.10 0.92 30.57
CA ILE A 609 22.14 1.32 29.16
C ILE A 609 21.78 2.81 29.09
N ASN A 610 22.67 3.61 28.51
CA ASN A 610 22.44 5.03 28.31
C ASN A 610 22.99 5.48 26.96
N ASP A 611 22.09 5.69 26.00
CA ASP A 611 22.46 6.03 24.63
C ASP A 611 23.06 7.44 24.52
N LYS A 612 22.58 8.38 25.34
CA LYS A 612 23.06 9.77 25.37
C LYS A 612 24.54 9.86 25.77
N TYR A 613 24.97 9.02 26.71
CA TYR A 613 26.36 8.96 27.17
C TYR A 613 27.14 7.77 26.60
N ARG A 614 26.52 6.99 25.70
CA ARG A 614 27.07 5.76 25.10
C ARG A 614 27.61 4.78 26.13
N GLN A 615 26.80 4.44 27.13
CA GLN A 615 27.18 3.52 28.20
C GLN A 615 26.44 2.19 28.12
N HIS A 616 27.15 1.08 28.37
CA HIS A 616 26.56 -0.26 28.37
C HIS A 616 27.11 -1.16 29.51
N PRO A 617 26.25 -1.86 30.28
CA PRO A 617 26.66 -2.66 31.45
C PRO A 617 27.42 -3.93 31.10
N ASN A 618 27.23 -4.47 29.90
CA ASN A 618 27.91 -5.69 29.44
C ASN A 618 29.28 -5.44 28.80
N LEU A 619 29.80 -4.20 28.78
CA LEU A 619 31.18 -3.90 28.38
C LEU A 619 32.19 -4.28 29.49
N LYS A 620 32.13 -5.54 29.89
CA LYS A 620 32.98 -6.23 30.88
C LYS A 620 33.30 -7.63 30.35
N SER A 621 34.29 -8.29 30.95
CA SER A 621 34.67 -9.66 30.55
C SER A 621 33.49 -10.62 30.62
N TYR A 622 33.42 -11.56 29.67
CA TYR A 622 32.41 -12.62 29.61
C TYR A 622 32.20 -13.33 30.96
N LYS A 623 33.29 -13.57 31.71
CA LYS A 623 33.26 -14.22 33.03
C LYS A 623 32.57 -13.41 34.13
N LEU A 624 32.37 -12.11 33.91
CA LEU A 624 31.71 -11.18 34.82
C LEU A 624 30.27 -10.84 34.39
N LEU A 625 29.79 -11.45 33.29
CA LEU A 625 28.40 -11.34 32.89
C LEU A 625 27.51 -12.14 33.82
N ASP A 626 26.28 -11.68 33.96
CA ASP A 626 25.28 -12.38 34.76
C ASP A 626 24.83 -13.64 34.00
N ARG A 627 24.39 -14.65 34.74
CA ARG A 627 23.97 -15.94 34.15
C ARG A 627 22.92 -15.79 33.06
N LYS A 628 22.02 -14.82 33.19
CA LYS A 628 20.99 -14.53 32.18
C LYS A 628 21.59 -14.11 30.84
N ASP A 629 22.66 -13.31 30.86
CA ASP A 629 23.28 -12.78 29.66
C ASP A 629 24.28 -13.78 29.04
N THR A 630 24.96 -14.59 29.85
CA THR A 630 25.75 -15.72 29.32
C THR A 630 24.84 -16.75 28.63
N THR A 631 23.69 -17.08 29.22
CA THR A 631 22.73 -18.02 28.62
C THR A 631 22.19 -17.53 27.28
N LYS A 632 21.89 -16.23 27.14
CA LYS A 632 21.48 -15.63 25.85
C LYS A 632 22.52 -15.78 24.74
N LEU A 633 23.81 -15.78 25.08
CA LEU A 633 24.90 -15.99 24.13
C LEU A 633 25.11 -17.48 23.82
N GLU A 634 25.03 -18.34 24.84
CA GLU A 634 25.28 -19.78 24.72
C GLU A 634 24.14 -20.54 24.02
N ASP A 635 22.87 -20.20 24.27
CA ASP A 635 21.72 -20.97 23.78
C ASP A 635 21.63 -21.05 22.25
N PRO A 636 21.79 -19.96 21.47
CA PRO A 636 21.76 -20.04 20.01
C PRO A 636 22.88 -20.93 19.44
N ILE A 637 24.08 -20.86 20.04
CA ILE A 637 25.24 -21.67 19.64
C ILE A 637 24.96 -23.15 19.93
N ARG A 638 24.42 -23.43 21.13
CA ARG A 638 24.06 -24.77 21.58
C ARG A 638 23.00 -25.40 20.68
N GLU A 639 21.93 -24.67 20.36
CA GLU A 639 20.88 -25.18 19.47
C GLU A 639 21.40 -25.41 18.04
N ALA A 640 22.26 -24.53 17.51
CA ALA A 640 22.90 -24.75 16.22
C ALA A 640 23.75 -26.04 16.18
N LEU A 641 24.55 -26.30 17.23
CA LEU A 641 25.35 -27.54 17.32
C LEU A 641 24.47 -28.79 17.43
N LYS A 642 23.36 -28.72 18.19
CA LYS A 642 22.40 -29.83 18.26
C LYS A 642 21.76 -30.11 16.91
N SER A 643 21.44 -29.08 16.13
CA SER A 643 20.92 -29.24 14.77
C SER A 643 21.95 -29.93 13.87
N ILE A 644 23.23 -29.56 13.97
CA ILE A 644 24.33 -30.19 13.21
C ILE A 644 24.45 -31.68 13.55
N GLU A 645 24.45 -32.06 14.83
CA GLU A 645 24.50 -33.47 15.24
C GLU A 645 23.26 -34.25 14.79
N LYS A 646 22.06 -33.65 14.90
CA LYS A 646 20.81 -34.29 14.46
C LYS A 646 20.79 -34.54 12.96
N LEU A 647 21.36 -33.62 12.18
CA LEU A 647 21.58 -33.73 10.73
C LEU A 647 22.69 -34.72 10.35
N GLN A 648 23.25 -35.46 11.31
CA GLN A 648 24.27 -36.50 11.13
C GLN A 648 25.65 -35.98 10.67
N PHE A 649 25.94 -34.69 10.86
CA PHE A 649 27.29 -34.17 10.68
C PHE A 649 28.15 -34.52 11.90
N ARG A 650 29.42 -34.88 11.67
CA ARG A 650 30.37 -35.22 12.75
C ARG A 650 31.24 -34.03 13.10
N LEU A 651 31.22 -33.66 14.37
CA LEU A 651 32.13 -32.66 14.95
C LEU A 651 33.25 -33.40 15.69
N GLU A 652 34.42 -33.47 15.07
CA GLU A 652 35.59 -34.13 15.66
C GLU A 652 36.66 -33.09 15.99
N LYS A 653 37.21 -33.17 17.20
CA LYS A 653 38.34 -32.35 17.62
C LYS A 653 39.58 -32.81 16.87
N THR A 654 40.19 -31.90 16.10
CA THR A 654 41.47 -32.17 15.43
C THR A 654 42.60 -31.46 16.16
N ASP A 655 43.71 -32.17 16.38
CA ASP A 655 44.93 -31.62 17.01
C ASP A 655 45.61 -30.51 16.19
N ALA A 656 45.11 -30.23 14.98
CA ALA A 656 45.61 -29.20 14.07
C ALA A 656 45.19 -27.76 14.45
N GLY A 657 44.27 -27.59 15.42
CA GLY A 657 43.57 -26.32 15.70
C GLY A 657 44.42 -25.13 16.16
N MET A 658 45.67 -25.32 16.62
CA MET A 658 46.56 -24.21 16.96
C MET A 658 47.58 -23.82 15.88
N THR A 659 47.71 -24.60 14.80
CA THR A 659 48.92 -24.50 13.94
C THR A 659 48.69 -24.07 12.50
N ARG A 660 47.45 -23.83 12.04
CA ARG A 660 47.21 -23.52 10.60
C ARG A 660 46.30 -22.35 10.26
N ILE A 661 45.56 -21.76 11.20
CA ILE A 661 44.82 -20.51 10.93
C ILE A 661 45.40 -19.45 11.86
N ALA A 662 46.41 -18.73 11.37
CA ALA A 662 46.96 -17.58 12.06
C ALA A 662 45.96 -16.40 11.94
N THR A 663 44.82 -16.48 12.63
CA THR A 663 43.96 -15.32 12.84
C THR A 663 44.71 -14.36 13.75
N LYS A 664 45.15 -13.23 13.21
CA LYS A 664 45.79 -12.20 14.02
C LYS A 664 44.69 -11.48 14.83
N PRO A 665 44.91 -11.20 16.12
CA PRO A 665 44.00 -10.32 16.86
C PRO A 665 44.01 -8.93 16.21
N VAL A 666 42.84 -8.31 16.11
CA VAL A 666 42.72 -6.97 15.52
C VAL A 666 43.50 -5.96 16.38
N GLN A 667 44.51 -5.30 15.80
CA GLN A 667 45.39 -4.39 16.55
C GLN A 667 44.70 -3.04 16.81
N ARG A 668 44.56 -2.68 18.08
CA ARG A 668 44.01 -1.39 18.54
C ARG A 668 45.14 -0.38 18.80
N LYS A 669 44.98 0.88 18.37
CA LYS A 669 45.76 2.02 18.92
C LYS A 669 45.24 2.31 20.33
N LYS A 670 46.08 2.18 21.36
CA LYS A 670 45.72 2.46 22.76
C LYS A 670 45.29 3.92 22.94
N GLN A 671 43.99 4.17 23.16
CA GLN A 671 43.50 5.36 23.85
C GLN A 671 43.31 5.01 25.33
N LYS A 672 43.86 5.87 26.19
CA LYS A 672 44.08 5.61 27.61
C LYS A 672 43.00 6.34 28.41
N ASP A 673 41.81 5.75 28.53
CA ASP A 673 40.77 6.28 29.43
C ASP A 673 40.70 5.50 30.74
N LYS A 674 40.67 6.26 31.85
CA LYS A 674 40.99 5.82 33.22
C LYS A 674 39.79 5.32 34.04
N SER A 675 38.67 4.94 33.43
CA SER A 675 37.43 4.64 34.19
C SER A 675 36.76 3.30 33.89
N ALA A 676 37.37 2.40 33.11
CA ALA A 676 36.82 1.07 32.86
C ALA A 676 37.56 -0.01 33.68
N PRO A 677 36.89 -1.11 34.10
CA PRO A 677 37.61 -2.34 34.47
C PRO A 677 38.53 -2.73 33.30
N ASP A 678 39.66 -3.39 33.57
CA ASP A 678 40.71 -3.82 32.62
C ASP A 678 40.21 -4.82 31.54
N TYR A 679 39.12 -4.50 30.84
CA TYR A 679 38.52 -5.31 29.79
C TYR A 679 39.02 -4.83 28.43
N THR A 680 39.84 -5.67 27.81
CA THR A 680 40.30 -5.48 26.43
C THR A 680 39.80 -6.68 25.62
N PRO A 681 38.75 -6.51 24.81
CA PRO A 681 38.21 -7.62 24.02
C PRO A 681 39.24 -8.11 22.99
N LYS A 682 39.29 -9.42 22.77
CA LYS A 682 40.17 -10.06 21.79
C LYS A 682 39.37 -10.48 20.56
N ALA A 683 38.99 -9.49 19.74
CA ALA A 683 38.34 -9.77 18.46
C ALA A 683 39.31 -10.50 17.50
N MET A 684 38.85 -11.63 16.96
CA MET A 684 39.53 -12.39 15.91
C MET A 684 39.04 -11.94 14.53
N ASP A 685 39.97 -11.83 13.58
CA ASP A 685 39.68 -11.55 12.17
C ASP A 685 39.52 -12.86 11.39
N PHE A 686 38.36 -13.04 10.75
CA PHE A 686 38.02 -14.21 9.94
C PHE A 686 37.99 -13.92 8.43
N THR A 687 38.32 -12.70 7.99
CA THR A 687 38.27 -12.30 6.57
C THR A 687 39.20 -13.09 5.66
N SER A 688 40.26 -13.70 6.23
CA SER A 688 41.22 -14.52 5.51
C SER A 688 40.89 -16.02 5.50
N VAL A 689 39.74 -16.44 6.02
CA VAL A 689 39.35 -17.87 6.08
C VAL A 689 38.64 -18.26 4.78
N THR A 690 39.25 -19.15 4.01
CA THR A 690 38.63 -19.79 2.84
C THR A 690 38.09 -21.16 3.22
N ILE A 691 36.80 -21.38 2.97
CA ILE A 691 36.09 -22.66 3.14
C ILE A 691 36.14 -23.48 1.84
N ASN A 692 36.13 -24.81 1.98
CA ASN A 692 36.08 -25.72 0.84
C ASN A 692 34.62 -25.98 0.39
N ARG A 693 34.44 -26.69 -0.73
CA ARG A 693 33.12 -27.04 -1.28
C ARG A 693 32.26 -27.93 -0.38
N GLU A 694 32.85 -28.61 0.60
CA GLU A 694 32.11 -29.47 1.53
C GLU A 694 31.57 -28.69 2.73
N MET A 695 32.24 -27.59 3.10
CA MET A 695 31.80 -26.65 4.15
C MET A 695 30.92 -25.51 3.61
N GLN A 696 30.90 -25.31 2.29
CA GLN A 696 30.06 -24.34 1.57
C GLN A 696 28.76 -25.01 1.13
#